data_AF-A0A9W8L2B8-F1
#
_entry.id   AF-A0A9W8L2B8-F1
#
_cell.length_a   1.000
_cell.length_b   1.000
_cell.length_c   1.000
_cell.angle_alpha   90.00
_cell.angle_beta   90.00
_cell.angle_gamma   90.00
#
_symmetry.space_group_name_H-M   'P 1'
#
loop_
_entity.id
_entity.type
_entity.pdbx_description
1 polymer ?
#
loop_
_entity_poly.entity_id
_entity_poly.type
_entity_poly.pdbx_seq_one_letter_code
_entity_poly.pdbx_strand_id
1 'polypeptide(L)'
;SEQMTMARHAITQLLQDEANYLEELHCGDMQSQSPKARCQVYEYMRLKSQMLQEQEEQHQLLHPDGRGLGYLSSGRSNGLLATSSLDAAIRLSQQPALVYMYLKYKWAVGERRGAFQMMEMFANDYSRKVGFDLRSPEAFADHIDAHTMEGGHGNLDTADDARTIHLLSRFYFKRAEWLVSIQQTAKMAQEARAKASLGTGSESYSLRQGNRTSTGARRSRRGSVMVGTGIASASSSSGLAGDTPDMSQKEQDAEYLYKLQGDRIEESILESYRAATVLDRKWYKAWHSLALRHYVETQKYDEEHSSVPAGIIQRHVVPAVHGFFRAIQLSKSDTTLQDTLRLLTAWFNYSQHESVAQAVSDGLNSVSIRTWLQVIPQILARIHIKSEATSRLIKQLLVEVGKLHPHAIMFSLYVAARSDHPKRSQAAKDVLAKLHDLSPEVVEETEVVSRELIRITLLFPEMWQEALDYASKAYFGQNDPEEMMRILRPLHERARNPVTLREYHFVQMFGTELAVAEEHVRHYFAGEPGPNTEVFIQQAWESYYMIFRRIQKLFPEPTSLALKDTAPMLLQCRDMHLAMPGTYDPDREIVCIGSFAPVVTVYASKQHPRKVKITGSDGIEYTFVLKGHEDLRQDERVMQLFGLINSLLTRDAETARRSLAIERFPVIPLSSNSGLIGFYPNCETLHEIIRDYREAHNISPNLEHGLALQFAPHCDILTVPQKVEVFEYALSNTPGNDLQRALWYKSPNAETWLERRTNYTRSLAVMSIAGYILGLGDRHPNNIMMHDRTGKIVHIDLGDCFELAAHRDKLPEMVPFRLTRMLIMSMEVSTIEGTFKFTANHTMRVLRANRDSLMAVLEAFVFDPLVSWSYIQDPDNSDDTGTATNRRRPPANTSANANANNNANGPNNRINHEQLARWSAAGRASRAHYDAAGIPLGSRPDEPRGSFSHNPGYDGADDNGWQTGNPKARAIVKRIHDKLVGTDFDPNKQLDVAAQIDRLIQQATSSENLAGLFTGWVPLW
;
A
#
# COMPACT_ATOMS: atom_id res chain seq x y z
N SER A 1 21.34 -25.60 -12.43
CA SER A 1 21.88 -24.53 -13.29
C SER A 1 21.52 -23.14 -12.74
N GLU A 2 20.24 -22.74 -12.67
CA GLU A 2 19.84 -21.41 -12.17
C GLU A 2 20.20 -21.13 -10.70
N GLN A 3 20.09 -22.11 -9.81
CA GLN A 3 20.56 -21.98 -8.41
C GLN A 3 22.08 -21.77 -8.32
N MET A 4 22.84 -22.33 -9.27
CA MET A 4 24.28 -22.11 -9.39
C MET A 4 24.57 -20.71 -9.95
N THR A 5 23.75 -20.20 -10.87
CA THR A 5 23.86 -18.83 -11.40
C THR A 5 23.52 -17.79 -10.34
N MET A 6 22.48 -18.03 -9.53
CA MET A 6 22.13 -17.18 -8.38
C MET A 6 23.20 -17.20 -7.29
N ALA A 7 23.77 -18.38 -6.99
CA ALA A 7 24.91 -18.50 -6.09
C ALA A 7 26.15 -17.78 -6.64
N ARG A 8 26.41 -17.90 -7.95
CA ARG A 8 27.50 -17.19 -8.65
C ARG A 8 27.32 -15.68 -8.58
N HIS A 9 26.10 -15.17 -8.75
CA HIS A 9 25.79 -13.74 -8.61
C HIS A 9 25.91 -13.27 -7.16
N ALA A 10 25.38 -14.01 -6.19
CA ALA A 10 25.49 -13.70 -4.78
C ALA A 10 26.95 -13.70 -4.28
N ILE A 11 27.78 -14.64 -4.76
CA ILE A 11 29.21 -14.68 -4.44
C ILE A 11 29.94 -13.51 -5.12
N THR A 12 29.63 -13.20 -6.38
CA THR A 12 30.25 -12.07 -7.09
C THR A 12 29.88 -10.73 -6.45
N GLN A 13 28.63 -10.58 -6.01
CA GLN A 13 28.11 -9.38 -5.36
C GLN A 13 28.65 -9.23 -3.93
N LEU A 14 28.76 -10.33 -3.17
CA LEU A 14 29.41 -10.32 -1.85
C LEU A 14 30.91 -10.01 -1.94
N LEU A 15 31.59 -10.44 -3.00
CA LEU A 15 32.99 -10.11 -3.27
C LEU A 15 33.16 -8.66 -3.75
N GLN A 16 32.18 -8.12 -4.47
CA GLN A 16 32.15 -6.71 -4.87
C GLN A 16 31.89 -5.81 -3.65
N ASP A 17 30.99 -6.20 -2.75
CA ASP A 17 30.70 -5.48 -1.50
C ASP A 17 31.93 -5.46 -0.57
N GLU A 18 32.73 -6.53 -0.56
CA GLU A 18 33.97 -6.62 0.22
C GLU A 18 35.12 -5.85 -0.43
N ALA A 19 35.20 -5.81 -1.77
CA ALA A 19 36.14 -4.96 -2.51
C ALA A 19 35.83 -3.47 -2.31
N ASN A 20 34.56 -3.08 -2.42
CA ASN A 20 34.10 -1.71 -2.19
C ASN A 20 34.31 -1.31 -0.72
N TYR A 21 34.12 -2.21 0.24
CA TYR A 21 34.40 -1.97 1.67
C TYR A 21 35.90 -1.79 1.95
N LEU A 22 36.76 -2.54 1.25
CA LEU A 22 38.22 -2.37 1.34
C LEU A 22 38.71 -1.08 0.66
N GLU A 23 38.04 -0.64 -0.41
CA GLU A 23 38.25 0.68 -1.05
C GLU A 23 37.75 1.83 -0.17
N GLU A 24 36.58 1.69 0.48
CA GLU A 24 36.04 2.68 1.43
C GLU A 24 36.93 2.85 2.68
N LEU A 25 37.63 1.79 3.11
CA LEU A 25 38.59 1.86 4.22
C LEU A 25 39.92 2.53 3.83
N HIS A 26 40.24 2.68 2.54
CA HIS A 26 41.53 3.20 2.05
C HIS A 26 41.33 4.30 1.00
N CYS A 27 41.04 5.53 1.46
CA CYS A 27 41.38 6.71 0.67
C CYS A 27 42.91 6.90 0.68
N GLY A 28 43.61 6.30 -0.28
CA GLY A 28 45.06 6.48 -0.46
C GLY A 28 45.69 5.55 -1.49
N ASP A 29 46.25 6.16 -2.52
CA ASP A 29 47.06 5.66 -3.64
C ASP A 29 47.50 4.16 -3.64
N MET A 30 47.14 3.43 -4.71
CA MET A 30 47.40 1.99 -4.92
C MET A 30 48.89 1.59 -4.92
N GLN A 31 49.82 2.54 -4.98
CA GLN A 31 51.26 2.26 -5.01
C GLN A 31 51.91 2.11 -3.62
N SER A 32 51.23 2.46 -2.53
CA SER A 32 51.80 2.42 -1.17
C SER A 32 51.50 1.13 -0.39
N GLN A 33 50.94 0.09 -1.00
CA GLN A 33 50.55 -1.12 -0.28
C GLN A 33 51.75 -2.02 0.06
N SER A 34 51.74 -2.56 1.30
CA SER A 34 52.79 -3.45 1.79
C SER A 34 52.89 -4.75 0.96
N PRO A 35 54.10 -5.34 0.82
CA PRO A 35 54.32 -6.60 0.09
C PRO A 35 53.41 -7.76 0.55
N LYS A 36 52.94 -7.70 1.80
CA LYS A 36 52.06 -8.71 2.42
C LYS A 36 50.65 -8.68 1.83
N ALA A 37 50.11 -7.49 1.55
CA ALA A 37 48.80 -7.32 0.91
C ALA A 37 48.83 -7.81 -0.55
N ARG A 38 49.92 -7.53 -1.29
CA ARG A 38 50.14 -8.04 -2.65
C ARG A 38 50.23 -9.56 -2.69
N CYS A 39 50.94 -10.18 -1.74
CA CYS A 39 50.97 -11.64 -1.61
C CYS A 39 49.59 -12.25 -1.33
N GLN A 40 48.76 -11.59 -0.51
CA GLN A 40 47.42 -12.07 -0.18
C GLN A 40 46.47 -11.99 -1.38
N VAL A 41 46.56 -10.93 -2.18
CA VAL A 41 45.82 -10.82 -3.46
C VAL A 41 46.31 -11.87 -4.47
N TYR A 42 47.60 -12.21 -4.47
CA TYR A 42 48.17 -13.23 -5.35
C TYR A 42 47.77 -14.65 -4.96
N GLU A 43 47.77 -14.99 -3.67
CA GLU A 43 47.24 -16.27 -3.19
C GLU A 43 45.73 -16.39 -3.45
N TYR A 44 44.99 -15.30 -3.29
CA TYR A 44 43.57 -15.21 -3.61
C TYR A 44 43.31 -15.47 -5.11
N MET A 45 44.06 -14.85 -6.01
CA MET A 45 43.98 -15.09 -7.46
C MET A 45 44.31 -16.55 -7.81
N ARG A 46 45.33 -17.12 -7.15
CA ARG A 46 45.74 -18.52 -7.35
C ARG A 46 44.66 -19.53 -6.92
N LEU A 47 44.06 -19.32 -5.75
CA LEU A 47 42.98 -20.18 -5.23
C LEU A 47 41.72 -20.06 -6.08
N LYS A 48 41.38 -18.85 -6.55
CA LYS A 48 40.27 -18.61 -7.48
C LYS A 48 40.49 -19.34 -8.82
N SER A 49 41.71 -19.30 -9.37
CA SER A 49 42.06 -20.02 -10.60
C SER A 49 42.01 -21.54 -10.42
N GLN A 50 42.44 -22.07 -9.27
CA GLN A 50 42.33 -23.50 -8.98
C GLN A 50 40.86 -23.95 -8.84
N MET A 51 40.03 -23.18 -8.15
CA MET A 51 38.60 -23.49 -8.03
C MET A 51 37.85 -23.42 -9.37
N LEU A 52 38.28 -22.55 -10.29
CA LEU A 52 37.72 -22.47 -11.65
C LEU A 52 38.18 -23.65 -12.52
N GLN A 53 39.45 -24.07 -12.42
CA GLN A 53 39.98 -25.25 -13.14
C GLN A 53 39.34 -26.56 -12.68
N GLU A 54 39.20 -26.77 -11.37
CA GLU A 54 38.58 -27.97 -10.81
C GLU A 54 37.08 -28.06 -11.17
N GLN A 55 36.42 -26.94 -11.45
CA GLN A 55 35.03 -26.91 -11.93
C GLN A 55 34.89 -27.13 -13.45
N GLU A 56 35.85 -26.70 -14.27
CA GLU A 56 35.89 -27.02 -15.70
C GLU A 56 36.11 -28.52 -15.94
N GLU A 57 36.92 -29.18 -15.11
CA GLU A 57 37.13 -30.63 -15.14
C GLU A 57 35.86 -31.41 -14.74
N GLN A 58 35.05 -30.88 -13.81
CA GLN A 58 33.75 -31.48 -13.46
C GLN A 58 32.68 -31.29 -14.54
N HIS A 59 32.75 -30.21 -15.34
CA HIS A 59 31.81 -29.95 -16.43
C HIS A 59 32.10 -30.82 -17.68
N GLN A 60 33.34 -31.29 -17.86
CA GLN A 60 33.69 -32.25 -18.93
C GLN A 60 33.16 -33.68 -18.67
N LEU A 61 32.77 -34.00 -17.43
CA LEU A 61 32.23 -35.32 -17.06
C LEU A 61 30.71 -35.46 -17.25
N LEU A 62 30.02 -34.42 -17.71
CA LEU A 62 28.55 -34.37 -17.83
C LEU A 62 28.05 -33.98 -19.23
N HIS A 63 28.65 -34.52 -20.29
CA HIS A 63 28.00 -34.64 -21.60
C HIS A 63 28.00 -36.10 -22.09
N PRO A 64 26.88 -36.58 -22.69
CA PRO A 64 26.73 -37.99 -23.05
C PRO A 64 27.16 -38.21 -24.49
N ASP A 65 28.16 -39.06 -24.72
CA ASP A 65 28.17 -39.88 -25.94
C ASP A 65 28.99 -41.15 -25.73
N GLY A 66 28.31 -42.27 -25.92
CA GLY A 66 28.83 -43.60 -25.62
C GLY A 66 29.86 -44.08 -26.62
N ARG A 67 30.93 -44.69 -26.09
CA ARG A 67 31.43 -46.01 -26.50
C ARG A 67 32.57 -46.44 -25.56
N GLY A 68 32.47 -47.67 -25.08
CA GLY A 68 33.25 -48.17 -23.95
C GLY A 68 34.67 -48.62 -24.26
N LEU A 69 35.34 -49.01 -23.18
CA LEU A 69 36.43 -49.98 -22.96
C LEU A 69 36.93 -49.67 -21.53
N GLY A 70 36.68 -50.47 -20.49
CA GLY A 70 37.12 -51.85 -20.37
C GLY A 70 38.58 -51.87 -19.95
N TYR A 71 38.88 -51.82 -18.64
CA TYR A 71 39.81 -52.70 -17.91
C TYR A 71 40.24 -52.15 -16.53
N LEU A 72 40.31 -53.10 -15.59
CA LEU A 72 41.03 -53.14 -14.31
C LEU A 72 40.38 -52.55 -13.04
N SER A 73 39.76 -53.50 -12.33
CA SER A 73 39.58 -53.52 -10.90
C SER A 73 40.90 -53.37 -10.14
N SER A 74 40.98 -52.37 -9.26
CA SER A 74 41.67 -52.49 -7.99
C SER A 74 40.95 -51.61 -6.98
N GLY A 75 40.44 -52.22 -5.91
CA GLY A 75 39.62 -51.57 -4.91
C GLY A 75 40.30 -50.38 -4.25
N ARG A 76 39.78 -49.19 -4.52
CA ARG A 76 39.64 -48.12 -3.54
C ARG A 76 38.29 -47.50 -3.79
N SER A 77 37.41 -47.65 -2.81
CA SER A 77 36.23 -46.83 -2.66
C SER A 77 36.62 -45.36 -2.80
N ASN A 78 36.31 -44.73 -3.95
CA ASN A 78 36.18 -43.29 -4.04
C ASN A 78 34.89 -42.91 -3.28
N GLY A 79 34.96 -43.03 -1.95
CA GLY A 79 34.07 -42.31 -1.07
C GLY A 79 34.33 -40.83 -1.30
N LEU A 80 33.24 -40.08 -1.52
CA LEU A 80 33.05 -38.72 -1.02
C LEU A 80 34.34 -38.12 -0.45
N LEU A 81 35.04 -37.31 -1.24
CA LEU A 81 36.10 -36.43 -0.73
C LEU A 81 35.45 -35.36 0.16
N ALA A 82 35.09 -35.79 1.36
CA ALA A 82 35.22 -35.13 2.64
C ALA A 82 35.11 -33.60 2.62
N THR A 83 33.86 -33.09 2.73
CA THR A 83 33.54 -31.81 3.37
C THR A 83 34.26 -31.62 4.71
N SER A 84 34.64 -32.73 5.38
CA SER A 84 35.45 -32.75 6.60
C SER A 84 36.89 -32.22 6.42
N SER A 85 37.49 -32.25 5.22
CA SER A 85 38.85 -31.73 5.01
C SER A 85 38.90 -30.20 4.97
N LEU A 86 37.90 -29.57 4.31
CA LEU A 86 37.76 -28.11 4.25
C LEU A 86 37.28 -27.55 5.58
N ASP A 87 36.34 -28.22 6.26
CA ASP A 87 35.92 -27.87 7.61
C ASP A 87 37.10 -27.89 8.60
N ALA A 88 38.02 -28.85 8.48
CA ALA A 88 39.22 -28.92 9.30
C ALA A 88 40.22 -27.78 8.98
N ALA A 89 40.41 -27.47 7.69
CA ALA A 89 41.29 -26.38 7.26
C ALA A 89 40.77 -24.99 7.71
N ILE A 90 39.46 -24.75 7.62
CA ILE A 90 38.83 -23.50 8.07
C ILE A 90 38.86 -23.40 9.61
N ARG A 91 38.71 -24.51 10.35
CA ARG A 91 38.89 -24.55 11.82
C ARG A 91 40.31 -24.19 12.25
N LEU A 92 41.31 -24.54 11.45
CA LEU A 92 42.71 -24.23 11.68
C LEU A 92 43.12 -22.85 11.14
N SER A 93 42.24 -22.19 10.37
CA SER A 93 42.50 -20.86 9.82
C SER A 93 42.53 -19.80 10.93
N GLN A 94 43.60 -19.01 10.95
CA GLN A 94 43.71 -17.85 11.83
C GLN A 94 43.01 -16.60 11.28
N GLN A 95 42.41 -16.67 10.09
CA GLN A 95 41.74 -15.52 9.45
C GLN A 95 40.24 -15.49 9.77
N PRO A 96 39.79 -14.57 10.64
CA PRO A 96 38.42 -14.61 11.15
C PRO A 96 37.34 -14.25 10.10
N ALA A 97 37.68 -13.40 9.12
CA ALA A 97 36.78 -13.02 8.03
C ALA A 97 36.49 -14.21 7.08
N LEU A 98 37.50 -15.04 6.79
CA LEU A 98 37.36 -16.24 5.95
C LEU A 98 36.40 -17.25 6.60
N VAL A 99 36.52 -17.44 7.92
CA VAL A 99 35.61 -18.29 8.72
C VAL A 99 34.17 -17.78 8.61
N TYR A 100 33.93 -16.48 8.79
CA TYR A 100 32.61 -15.87 8.68
C TYR A 100 31.99 -16.05 7.28
N MET A 101 32.79 -15.89 6.22
CA MET A 101 32.35 -16.07 4.84
C MET A 101 32.01 -17.53 4.52
N TYR A 102 32.85 -18.47 4.96
CA TYR A 102 32.59 -19.90 4.80
C TYR A 102 31.31 -20.33 5.51
N LEU A 103 31.06 -19.81 6.73
CA LEU A 103 29.84 -20.05 7.48
C LEU A 103 28.58 -19.58 6.73
N LYS A 104 28.61 -18.39 6.13
CA LYS A 104 27.52 -17.87 5.28
C LYS A 104 27.29 -18.74 4.04
N TYR A 105 28.36 -19.18 3.39
CA TYR A 105 28.28 -20.10 2.25
C TYR A 105 27.62 -21.43 2.65
N LYS A 106 28.10 -22.05 3.73
CA LYS A 106 27.58 -23.33 4.23
C LYS A 106 26.08 -23.24 4.58
N TRP A 107 25.67 -22.13 5.17
CA TRP A 107 24.25 -21.82 5.40
C TRP A 107 23.44 -21.71 4.11
N ALA A 108 23.97 -21.00 3.09
CA ALA A 108 23.30 -20.81 1.80
C ALA A 108 23.15 -22.10 0.99
N VAL A 109 24.14 -23.00 1.05
CA VAL A 109 24.11 -24.33 0.40
C VAL A 109 23.07 -25.26 1.05
N GLY A 110 22.73 -25.01 2.32
CA GLY A 110 21.67 -25.71 3.04
C GLY A 110 22.16 -26.57 4.20
N GLU A 111 23.46 -26.63 4.48
CA GLU A 111 24.04 -27.30 5.65
C GLU A 111 23.89 -26.45 6.94
N ARG A 112 22.64 -26.06 7.24
CA ARG A 112 22.30 -25.09 8.30
C ARG A 112 22.79 -25.53 9.68
N ARG A 113 22.64 -26.82 10.01
CA ARG A 113 23.08 -27.39 11.30
C ARG A 113 24.59 -27.30 11.50
N GLY A 114 25.36 -27.70 10.49
CA GLY A 114 26.82 -27.66 10.54
C GLY A 114 27.36 -26.23 10.61
N ALA A 115 26.74 -25.31 9.86
CA ALA A 115 27.08 -23.89 9.92
C ALA A 115 26.77 -23.28 11.30
N PHE A 116 25.60 -23.57 11.88
CA PHE A 116 25.21 -23.01 13.18
C PHE A 116 26.12 -23.48 14.32
N GLN A 117 26.40 -24.78 14.42
CA GLN A 117 27.29 -25.33 15.45
C GLN A 117 28.71 -24.76 15.36
N MET A 118 29.23 -24.65 14.15
CA MET A 118 30.56 -24.09 13.92
C MET A 118 30.60 -22.60 14.29
N MET A 119 29.57 -21.83 13.96
CA MET A 119 29.44 -20.43 14.38
C MET A 119 29.43 -20.28 15.90
N GLU A 120 28.69 -21.13 16.64
CA GLU A 120 28.68 -21.06 18.11
C GLU A 120 30.04 -21.37 18.73
N MET A 121 30.78 -22.34 18.19
CA MET A 121 32.15 -22.62 18.61
C MET A 121 33.04 -21.40 18.46
N PHE A 122 33.06 -20.78 17.28
CA PHE A 122 33.89 -19.61 17.02
C PHE A 122 33.46 -18.41 17.87
N ALA A 123 32.16 -18.13 17.99
CA ALA A 123 31.67 -17.04 18.83
C ALA A 123 32.14 -17.19 20.28
N ASN A 124 32.09 -18.41 20.85
CA ASN A 124 32.59 -18.67 22.21
C ASN A 124 34.11 -18.47 22.34
N ASP A 125 34.89 -18.90 21.34
CA ASP A 125 36.34 -18.72 21.35
C ASP A 125 36.74 -17.25 21.25
N TYR A 126 36.06 -16.47 20.40
CA TYR A 126 36.28 -15.01 20.30
C TYR A 126 35.78 -14.27 21.55
N SER A 127 34.64 -14.67 22.13
CA SER A 127 34.13 -14.09 23.38
C SER A 127 35.15 -14.25 24.52
N ARG A 128 35.78 -15.43 24.64
CA ARG A 128 36.83 -15.69 25.63
C ARG A 128 38.08 -14.86 25.41
N LYS A 129 38.47 -14.64 24.15
CA LYS A 129 39.64 -13.79 23.82
C LYS A 129 39.41 -12.34 24.21
N VAL A 130 38.19 -11.85 24.05
CA VAL A 130 37.81 -10.45 24.33
C VAL A 130 37.39 -10.24 25.79
N GLY A 131 37.13 -11.30 26.55
CA GLY A 131 36.59 -11.19 27.92
C GLY A 131 35.12 -10.75 27.95
N PHE A 132 34.38 -11.00 26.88
CA PHE A 132 32.94 -10.72 26.78
C PHE A 132 32.12 -11.87 27.37
N ASP A 133 31.14 -11.55 28.21
CA ASP A 133 30.15 -12.50 28.72
C ASP A 133 28.77 -12.20 28.11
N LEU A 134 28.20 -13.20 27.44
CA LEU A 134 26.89 -13.11 26.80
C LEU A 134 25.76 -12.88 27.83
N ARG A 135 25.92 -13.35 29.08
CA ARG A 135 24.90 -13.22 30.13
C ARG A 135 24.89 -11.84 30.79
N SER A 136 26.00 -11.11 30.72
CA SER A 136 26.17 -9.78 31.32
C SER A 136 26.80 -8.79 30.34
N PRO A 137 26.16 -8.52 29.19
CA PRO A 137 26.75 -7.70 28.14
C PRO A 137 27.02 -6.26 28.62
N GLU A 138 26.21 -5.71 29.52
CA GLU A 138 26.37 -4.34 30.05
C GLU A 138 27.65 -4.14 30.86
N ALA A 139 28.11 -5.16 31.59
CA ALA A 139 29.35 -5.09 32.37
C ALA A 139 30.59 -4.87 31.47
N PHE A 140 30.52 -5.33 30.22
CA PHE A 140 31.56 -5.11 29.22
C PHE A 140 31.55 -3.68 28.67
N ALA A 141 30.35 -3.09 28.50
CA ALA A 141 30.17 -1.71 28.11
C ALA A 141 30.75 -0.74 29.14
N ASP A 142 30.47 -0.96 30.42
CA ASP A 142 30.97 -0.15 31.53
C ASP A 142 32.50 -0.27 31.68
N HIS A 143 33.05 -1.47 31.45
CA HIS A 143 34.49 -1.72 31.48
C HIS A 143 35.22 -0.97 30.35
N ILE A 144 34.67 -0.96 29.12
CA ILE A 144 35.25 -0.18 28.01
C ILE A 144 35.19 1.32 28.29
N ASP A 145 34.04 1.83 28.74
CA ASP A 145 33.87 3.27 29.00
C ASP A 145 34.80 3.77 30.13
N ALA A 146 35.03 2.96 31.17
CA ALA A 146 36.00 3.24 32.23
C ALA A 146 37.46 3.29 31.74
N HIS A 147 37.90 2.34 30.90
CA HIS A 147 39.24 2.34 30.32
C HIS A 147 39.47 3.50 29.34
N THR A 148 38.42 3.94 28.65
CA THR A 148 38.50 5.08 27.71
C THR A 148 38.62 6.43 28.46
N MET A 149 38.06 6.52 29.67
CA MET A 149 38.11 7.71 30.54
C MET A 149 39.42 7.82 31.34
N GLU A 150 40.06 6.71 31.71
CA GLU A 150 41.26 6.71 32.56
C GLU A 150 42.60 6.85 31.82
N GLY A 151 42.61 6.92 30.48
CA GLY A 151 43.86 7.11 29.70
C GLY A 151 44.93 6.05 29.97
N GLY A 152 44.54 4.87 30.45
CA GLY A 152 45.43 3.85 30.98
C GLY A 152 46.03 2.96 29.90
N HIS A 153 47.36 3.01 29.77
CA HIS A 153 48.16 2.00 29.08
C HIS A 153 47.97 0.61 29.71
N GLY A 154 47.00 -0.16 29.23
CA GLY A 154 46.87 -1.60 29.43
C GLY A 154 46.76 -2.30 28.08
N ASN A 155 47.67 -3.23 27.79
CA ASN A 155 47.82 -4.02 26.56
C ASN A 155 46.51 -4.50 25.89
N LEU A 156 45.87 -3.64 25.10
CA LEU A 156 44.99 -4.00 23.99
C LEU A 156 45.67 -3.41 22.74
N ASP A 157 46.04 -4.26 21.78
CA ASP A 157 46.51 -3.81 20.47
C ASP A 157 45.28 -3.22 19.75
N THR A 158 45.01 -1.95 20.04
CA THR A 158 43.75 -1.21 19.80
C THR A 158 43.06 -1.43 18.45
N ALA A 159 43.81 -1.75 17.38
CA ALA A 159 43.24 -1.98 16.05
C ALA A 159 42.78 -3.44 15.80
N ASP A 160 43.53 -4.44 16.29
CA ASP A 160 43.18 -5.86 16.08
C ASP A 160 42.08 -6.32 17.05
N ASP A 161 42.03 -5.74 18.26
CA ASP A 161 40.95 -5.97 19.21
C ASP A 161 39.63 -5.33 18.73
N ALA A 162 39.67 -4.13 18.15
CA ALA A 162 38.49 -3.49 17.56
C ALA A 162 37.90 -4.30 16.38
N ARG A 163 38.76 -4.87 15.53
CA ARG A 163 38.34 -5.77 14.44
C ARG A 163 37.72 -7.07 14.97
N THR A 164 38.29 -7.61 16.05
CA THR A 164 37.78 -8.83 16.70
C THR A 164 36.43 -8.58 17.37
N ILE A 165 36.26 -7.45 18.04
CA ILE A 165 34.99 -7.00 18.63
C ILE A 165 33.91 -6.82 17.55
N HIS A 166 34.23 -6.13 16.46
CA HIS A 166 33.31 -5.95 15.35
C HIS A 166 32.93 -7.27 14.68
N LEU A 167 33.87 -8.20 14.52
CA LEU A 167 33.52 -9.51 13.98
C LEU A 167 32.66 -10.34 14.93
N LEU A 168 32.94 -10.26 16.24
CA LEU A 168 32.13 -10.90 17.27
C LEU A 168 30.69 -10.35 17.25
N SER A 169 30.51 -9.04 17.06
CA SER A 169 29.18 -8.44 16.88
C SER A 169 28.45 -9.02 15.66
N ARG A 170 29.14 -9.23 14.54
CA ARG A 170 28.57 -9.85 13.33
C ARG A 170 28.22 -11.32 13.52
N PHE A 171 28.99 -12.08 14.32
CA PHE A 171 28.65 -13.46 14.68
C PHE A 171 27.36 -13.52 15.49
N TYR A 172 27.23 -12.73 16.55
CA TYR A 172 26.01 -12.69 17.35
C TYR A 172 24.81 -12.18 16.55
N PHE A 173 24.99 -11.20 15.67
CA PHE A 173 23.94 -10.76 14.76
C PHE A 173 23.47 -11.89 13.83
N LYS A 174 24.40 -12.62 13.20
CA LYS A 174 24.05 -13.76 12.34
C LYS A 174 23.43 -14.91 13.10
N ARG A 175 23.86 -15.16 14.34
CA ARG A 175 23.21 -16.12 15.24
C ARG A 175 21.74 -15.81 15.42
N ALA A 176 21.40 -14.56 15.72
CA ALA A 176 20.02 -14.13 15.85
C ALA A 176 19.23 -14.26 14.54
N GLU A 177 19.78 -13.81 13.41
CA GLU A 177 19.14 -13.90 12.08
C GLU A 177 18.84 -15.36 11.67
N TRP A 178 19.79 -16.26 11.92
CA TRP A 178 19.64 -17.68 11.61
C TRP A 178 18.63 -18.37 12.52
N LEU A 179 18.60 -18.04 13.81
CA LEU A 179 17.58 -18.54 14.74
C LEU A 179 16.17 -18.10 14.33
N VAL A 180 15.99 -16.85 13.88
CA VAL A 180 14.71 -16.37 13.34
C VAL A 180 14.29 -17.17 12.10
N SER A 181 15.22 -17.43 11.18
CA SER A 181 14.95 -18.24 9.98
C SER A 181 14.55 -19.69 10.33
N ILE A 182 15.19 -20.27 11.35
CA ILE A 182 14.84 -21.60 11.88
C ILE A 182 13.44 -21.58 12.50
N GLN A 183 13.13 -20.58 13.33
CA GLN A 183 11.81 -20.40 13.96
C GLN A 183 10.69 -20.36 12.90
N GLN A 184 10.89 -19.59 11.83
CA GLN A 184 9.93 -19.49 10.72
C GLN A 184 9.76 -20.82 9.97
N THR A 185 10.87 -21.49 9.66
CA THR A 185 10.84 -22.78 8.95
C THR A 185 10.11 -23.86 9.78
N ALA A 186 10.38 -23.90 11.08
CA ALA A 186 9.76 -24.86 12.00
C ALA A 186 8.26 -24.59 12.18
N LYS A 187 7.85 -23.32 12.30
CA LYS A 187 6.43 -22.94 12.41
C LYS A 187 5.65 -23.37 11.15
N MET A 188 6.20 -23.10 9.95
CA MET A 188 5.58 -23.54 8.69
C MET A 188 5.45 -25.07 8.61
N ALA A 189 6.47 -25.81 9.05
CA ALA A 189 6.41 -27.27 9.09
C ALA A 189 5.36 -27.81 10.08
N GLN A 190 5.22 -27.16 11.25
CA GLN A 190 4.19 -27.51 12.24
C GLN A 190 2.77 -27.23 11.71
N GLU A 191 2.56 -26.08 11.08
CA GLU A 191 1.27 -25.72 10.45
C GLU A 191 0.92 -26.67 9.31
N ALA A 192 1.89 -27.05 8.47
CA ALA A 192 1.71 -28.04 7.42
C ALA A 192 1.29 -29.41 7.97
N ARG A 193 1.88 -29.85 9.09
CA ARG A 193 1.51 -31.10 9.78
C ARG A 193 0.14 -31.03 10.43
N ALA A 194 -0.19 -29.93 11.11
CA ALA A 194 -1.51 -29.73 11.71
C ALA A 194 -2.61 -29.78 10.63
N LYS A 195 -2.37 -29.14 9.48
CA LYS A 195 -3.27 -29.19 8.32
C LYS A 195 -3.37 -30.59 7.70
N ALA A 196 -2.25 -31.32 7.58
CA ALA A 196 -2.26 -32.71 7.09
C ALA A 196 -3.05 -33.65 8.03
N SER A 197 -3.00 -33.41 9.34
CA SER A 197 -3.78 -34.18 10.33
C SER A 197 -5.29 -33.87 10.31
N LEU A 198 -5.67 -32.65 9.88
CA LEU A 198 -7.06 -32.23 9.69
C LEU A 198 -7.66 -32.76 8.37
N GLY A 199 -6.83 -32.99 7.35
CA GLY A 199 -7.25 -33.54 6.04
C GLY A 199 -7.61 -35.04 6.03
N THR A 200 -7.40 -35.75 7.14
CA THR A 200 -7.73 -37.19 7.26
C THR A 200 -9.11 -37.46 7.90
N GLY A 201 -9.91 -36.43 8.18
CA GLY A 201 -11.25 -36.55 8.75
C GLY A 201 -12.37 -36.13 7.79
N SER A 202 -13.03 -37.12 7.18
CA SER A 202 -14.34 -37.09 6.50
C SER A 202 -14.59 -36.05 5.38
N GLU A 203 -14.62 -36.52 4.12
CA GLU A 203 -15.77 -36.32 3.22
C GLU A 203 -15.66 -37.27 2.02
N SER A 204 -16.29 -38.44 2.14
CA SER A 204 -16.63 -39.28 1.01
C SER A 204 -17.81 -38.66 0.26
N TYR A 205 -17.52 -37.90 -0.79
CA TYR A 205 -18.55 -37.50 -1.76
C TYR A 205 -19.08 -38.74 -2.50
N SER A 206 -20.19 -39.28 -2.02
CA SER A 206 -21.04 -40.16 -2.80
C SER A 206 -21.72 -39.34 -3.90
N LEU A 207 -21.28 -39.51 -5.15
CA LEU A 207 -21.99 -39.04 -6.33
C LEU A 207 -23.34 -39.78 -6.44
N ARG A 208 -24.40 -39.15 -5.93
CA ARG A 208 -25.79 -39.50 -6.25
C ARG A 208 -26.07 -39.03 -7.68
N GLN A 209 -25.80 -39.88 -8.66
CA GLN A 209 -26.40 -39.76 -9.99
C GLN A 209 -27.90 -40.07 -9.89
N GLY A 210 -28.72 -39.16 -10.45
CA GLY A 210 -30.16 -39.30 -10.54
C GLY A 210 -30.58 -40.49 -11.38
N ASN A 211 -31.48 -41.29 -10.82
CA ASN A 211 -32.12 -42.41 -11.50
C ASN A 211 -33.41 -41.95 -12.17
N ARG A 212 -33.52 -42.09 -13.49
CA ARG A 212 -34.73 -42.22 -14.35
C ARG A 212 -34.25 -42.05 -15.80
N THR A 213 -34.46 -42.93 -16.77
CA THR A 213 -35.48 -43.96 -17.01
C THR A 213 -34.94 -44.97 -18.03
N SER A 214 -35.41 -46.21 -17.91
CA SER A 214 -35.18 -47.35 -18.81
C SER A 214 -35.70 -47.13 -20.24
N THR A 215 -34.96 -47.62 -21.25
CA THR A 215 -35.50 -48.34 -22.43
C THR A 215 -34.38 -49.00 -23.25
N GLY A 216 -34.48 -50.32 -23.43
CA GLY A 216 -34.34 -51.02 -24.71
C GLY A 216 -33.01 -51.03 -25.51
N ALA A 217 -32.38 -52.22 -25.48
CA ALA A 217 -31.92 -53.00 -26.66
C ALA A 217 -30.53 -52.79 -27.31
N ARG A 218 -29.76 -53.90 -27.23
CA ARG A 218 -28.96 -54.60 -28.27
C ARG A 218 -27.56 -54.10 -28.69
N ARG A 219 -26.64 -55.08 -28.54
CA ARG A 219 -25.53 -55.55 -29.44
C ARG A 219 -24.08 -55.10 -29.17
N SER A 220 -23.27 -56.10 -28.75
CA SER A 220 -22.05 -56.65 -29.40
C SER A 220 -20.85 -55.68 -29.57
N ARG A 221 -19.63 -55.97 -29.09
CA ARG A 221 -18.74 -57.11 -29.39
C ARG A 221 -17.40 -56.92 -28.64
N ARG A 222 -16.83 -58.04 -28.15
CA ARG A 222 -15.40 -58.46 -28.01
C ARG A 222 -14.32 -57.37 -27.79
N GLY A 223 -13.34 -57.55 -26.88
CA GLY A 223 -12.66 -58.79 -26.57
C GLY A 223 -11.87 -58.76 -25.25
N SER A 224 -11.77 -59.96 -24.69
CA SER A 224 -11.03 -60.41 -23.52
C SER A 224 -9.62 -60.83 -23.92
N VAL A 225 -8.60 -60.62 -23.08
CA VAL A 225 -7.57 -61.63 -22.79
C VAL A 225 -7.06 -61.48 -21.34
N MET A 226 -7.47 -62.47 -20.53
CA MET A 226 -6.78 -63.24 -19.49
C MET A 226 -5.85 -62.61 -18.45
N VAL A 227 -6.30 -62.79 -17.21
CA VAL A 227 -5.54 -63.02 -15.96
C VAL A 227 -5.32 -64.52 -15.76
N GLY A 228 -4.25 -64.89 -15.05
CA GLY A 228 -4.10 -66.15 -14.30
C GLY A 228 -2.73 -66.79 -14.55
N THR A 229 -1.96 -67.30 -13.60
CA THR A 229 -2.10 -67.72 -12.19
C THR A 229 -0.64 -67.99 -11.74
N GLY A 230 -0.15 -67.77 -10.52
CA GLY A 230 -0.65 -68.13 -9.19
C GLY A 230 0.49 -68.85 -8.43
N ILE A 231 0.31 -69.02 -7.11
CA ILE A 231 1.11 -69.80 -6.13
C ILE A 231 2.24 -69.01 -5.43
N ALA A 232 2.46 -69.02 -4.12
CA ALA A 232 1.68 -69.09 -2.86
C ALA A 232 2.71 -69.24 -1.70
N SER A 233 2.32 -68.81 -0.50
CA SER A 233 2.93 -69.05 0.84
C SER A 233 4.13 -68.16 1.20
N ALA A 234 4.27 -67.57 2.40
CA ALA A 234 3.60 -67.80 3.68
C ALA A 234 3.70 -66.58 4.63
N SER A 235 2.76 -66.57 5.58
CA SER A 235 2.82 -66.05 6.96
C SER A 235 3.00 -64.55 7.24
N SER A 236 1.90 -64.00 7.75
CA SER A 236 1.72 -62.80 8.55
C SER A 236 2.58 -62.73 9.82
N SER A 237 3.18 -61.57 10.08
CA SER A 237 3.11 -60.94 11.40
C SER A 237 3.18 -59.42 11.26
N SER A 238 2.36 -58.78 12.08
CA SER A 238 1.90 -57.40 12.14
C SER A 238 2.95 -56.38 12.59
N GLY A 239 2.84 -55.15 12.06
CA GLY A 239 3.45 -53.96 12.65
C GLY A 239 3.36 -52.73 11.74
N LEU A 240 2.17 -52.13 11.66
CA LEU A 240 1.92 -50.88 10.93
C LEU A 240 2.72 -49.72 11.57
N ALA A 241 3.58 -49.07 10.78
CA ALA A 241 4.01 -47.70 10.99
C ALA A 241 3.61 -46.90 9.74
N GLY A 242 2.80 -45.86 9.94
CA GLY A 242 2.20 -45.07 8.87
C GLY A 242 3.23 -44.25 8.09
N ASP A 243 3.00 -44.17 6.79
CA ASP A 243 3.71 -43.26 5.89
C ASP A 243 3.43 -41.81 6.27
N THR A 244 4.42 -41.13 6.84
CA THR A 244 4.48 -39.66 6.93
C THR A 244 4.98 -39.09 5.60
N PRO A 245 4.50 -37.92 5.16
CA PRO A 245 5.03 -37.26 3.97
C PRO A 245 6.52 -36.97 4.17
N ASP A 246 7.35 -37.41 3.22
CA ASP A 246 8.81 -37.34 3.26
C ASP A 246 9.27 -35.86 3.28
N MET A 247 9.69 -35.37 4.45
CA MET A 247 10.16 -33.99 4.62
C MET A 247 11.57 -33.83 4.08
N SER A 248 11.87 -32.69 3.47
CA SER A 248 13.22 -32.41 2.96
C SER A 248 14.24 -32.39 4.11
N GLN A 249 15.49 -32.83 3.85
CA GLN A 249 16.59 -32.82 4.83
C GLN A 249 16.76 -31.47 5.53
N LYS A 250 16.49 -30.36 4.81
CA LYS A 250 16.57 -28.99 5.33
C LYS A 250 15.51 -28.70 6.40
N GLU A 251 14.30 -29.25 6.25
CA GLU A 251 13.21 -29.10 7.21
C GLU A 251 13.46 -29.94 8.46
N GLN A 252 14.01 -31.14 8.28
CA GLN A 252 14.40 -32.03 9.38
C GLN A 252 15.50 -31.38 10.25
N ASP A 253 16.51 -30.78 9.62
CA ASP A 253 17.58 -30.06 10.32
C ASP A 253 17.07 -28.81 11.05
N ALA A 254 16.14 -28.07 10.43
CA ALA A 254 15.52 -26.91 11.06
C ALA A 254 14.66 -27.30 12.27
N GLU A 255 13.86 -28.37 12.16
CA GLU A 255 13.06 -28.88 13.27
C GLU A 255 13.92 -29.40 14.43
N TYR A 256 15.05 -30.04 14.13
CA TYR A 256 16.01 -30.48 15.14
C TYR A 256 16.58 -29.29 15.93
N LEU A 257 17.03 -28.24 15.24
CA LEU A 257 17.55 -27.02 15.89
C LEU A 257 16.46 -26.30 16.70
N TYR A 258 15.23 -26.31 16.21
CA TYR A 258 14.07 -25.77 16.92
C TYR A 258 13.82 -26.53 18.24
N LYS A 259 13.81 -27.87 18.20
CA LYS A 259 13.65 -28.71 19.40
C LYS A 259 14.80 -28.55 20.40
N LEU A 260 16.01 -28.29 19.92
CA LEU A 260 17.20 -28.12 20.77
C LEU A 260 17.12 -26.87 21.64
N GLN A 261 16.58 -25.77 21.10
CA GLN A 261 16.49 -24.49 21.81
C GLN A 261 15.12 -24.24 22.45
N GLY A 262 14.05 -24.91 22.00
CA GLY A 262 12.72 -24.93 22.65
C GLY A 262 12.16 -23.55 22.99
N ASP A 263 11.49 -23.42 24.14
CA ASP A 263 10.91 -22.17 24.67
C ASP A 263 11.94 -21.04 24.93
N ARG A 264 13.24 -21.32 24.83
CA ARG A 264 14.32 -20.33 25.06
C ARG A 264 14.85 -19.66 23.78
N ILE A 265 14.32 -20.03 22.60
CA ILE A 265 14.76 -19.46 21.32
C ILE A 265 14.62 -17.94 21.31
N GLU A 266 13.52 -17.42 21.84
CA GLU A 266 13.21 -15.99 21.76
C GLU A 266 14.13 -15.16 22.65
N GLU A 267 14.40 -15.64 23.87
CA GLU A 267 15.37 -15.05 24.78
C GLU A 267 16.79 -15.10 24.19
N SER A 268 17.18 -16.23 23.59
CA SER A 268 18.46 -16.41 22.89
C SER A 268 18.64 -15.47 21.69
N ILE A 269 17.58 -15.19 20.93
CA ILE A 269 17.58 -14.21 19.83
C ILE A 269 17.81 -12.80 20.38
N LEU A 270 17.07 -12.40 21.42
CA LEU A 270 17.18 -11.09 22.05
C LEU A 270 18.55 -10.87 22.69
N GLU A 271 19.07 -11.86 23.42
CA GLU A 271 20.43 -11.84 23.97
C GLU A 271 21.49 -11.66 22.88
N SER A 272 21.34 -12.37 21.76
CA SER A 272 22.28 -12.30 20.64
C SER A 272 22.24 -10.94 19.95
N TYR A 273 21.06 -10.34 19.75
CA TYR A 273 20.98 -8.98 19.21
C TYR A 273 21.48 -7.92 20.21
N ARG A 274 21.19 -8.07 21.50
CA ARG A 274 21.70 -7.17 22.56
C ARG A 274 23.21 -7.24 22.69
N ALA A 275 23.80 -8.42 22.57
CA ALA A 275 25.25 -8.57 22.51
C ALA A 275 25.84 -7.84 21.30
N ALA A 276 25.20 -7.96 20.13
CA ALA A 276 25.65 -7.26 18.93
C ALA A 276 25.61 -5.73 19.06
N THR A 277 24.58 -5.15 19.70
CA THR A 277 24.48 -3.69 19.90
C THR A 277 25.47 -3.15 20.94
N VAL A 278 25.80 -3.95 21.96
CA VAL A 278 26.80 -3.58 22.98
C VAL A 278 28.21 -3.63 22.39
N LEU A 279 28.52 -4.67 21.61
CA LEU A 279 29.83 -4.84 20.97
C LEU A 279 30.07 -3.80 19.86
N ASP A 280 29.04 -3.44 19.11
CA ASP A 280 29.12 -2.37 18.09
C ASP A 280 27.99 -1.35 18.26
N ARG A 281 28.29 -0.31 19.05
CA ARG A 281 27.34 0.76 19.38
C ARG A 281 26.95 1.62 18.17
N LYS A 282 27.76 1.67 17.11
CA LYS A 282 27.53 2.51 15.93
C LYS A 282 26.79 1.77 14.81
N TRP A 283 26.55 0.48 14.96
CA TRP A 283 25.95 -0.33 13.91
C TRP A 283 24.42 -0.23 13.87
N TYR A 284 23.93 0.57 12.92
CA TYR A 284 22.49 0.77 12.65
C TYR A 284 21.67 -0.54 12.63
N LYS A 285 22.12 -1.53 11.84
CA LYS A 285 21.34 -2.75 11.59
C LYS A 285 21.12 -3.56 12.86
N ALA A 286 22.09 -3.58 13.78
CA ALA A 286 21.95 -4.27 15.06
C ALA A 286 20.86 -3.63 15.94
N TRP A 287 20.88 -2.29 16.06
CA TRP A 287 19.86 -1.55 16.82
C TRP A 287 18.47 -1.70 16.21
N HIS A 288 18.37 -1.56 14.88
CA HIS A 288 17.13 -1.79 14.14
C HIS A 288 16.56 -3.19 14.38
N SER A 289 17.35 -4.24 14.21
CA SER A 289 16.89 -5.63 14.37
C SER A 289 16.52 -5.96 15.82
N LEU A 290 17.22 -5.39 16.81
CA LEU A 290 16.87 -5.53 18.22
C LEU A 290 15.50 -4.88 18.52
N ALA A 291 15.32 -3.62 18.09
CA ALA A 291 14.09 -2.88 18.29
C ALA A 291 12.89 -3.56 17.62
N LEU A 292 13.07 -3.99 16.36
CA LEU A 292 12.07 -4.71 15.60
C LEU A 292 11.70 -6.03 16.27
N ARG A 293 12.67 -6.77 16.84
CA ARG A 293 12.35 -8.03 17.52
C ARG A 293 11.54 -7.79 18.79
N HIS A 294 11.92 -6.82 19.62
CA HIS A 294 11.12 -6.46 20.80
C HIS A 294 9.69 -6.05 20.41
N TYR A 295 9.53 -5.29 19.32
CA TYR A 295 8.23 -4.90 18.79
C TYR A 295 7.40 -6.10 18.32
N VAL A 296 7.99 -7.03 17.56
CA VAL A 296 7.29 -8.24 17.09
C VAL A 296 6.84 -9.11 18.27
N GLU A 297 7.63 -9.23 19.33
CA GLU A 297 7.18 -9.95 20.53
C GLU A 297 5.96 -9.30 21.16
N THR A 298 5.91 -7.97 21.23
CA THR A 298 4.73 -7.27 21.78
C THR A 298 3.47 -7.52 20.94
N GLN A 299 3.61 -7.63 19.62
CA GLN A 299 2.48 -7.95 18.74
C GLN A 299 1.96 -9.38 18.94
N LYS A 300 2.85 -10.37 19.15
CA LYS A 300 2.40 -11.75 19.46
C LYS A 300 1.57 -11.80 20.74
N TYR A 301 2.03 -11.11 21.79
CA TYR A 301 1.27 -11.03 23.04
C TYR A 301 -0.09 -10.36 22.85
N ASP A 302 -0.17 -9.33 21.99
CA ASP A 302 -1.43 -8.63 21.64
C ASP A 302 -2.38 -9.53 20.81
N GLU A 303 -1.85 -10.45 20.01
CA GLU A 303 -2.64 -11.44 19.27
C GLU A 303 -3.17 -12.57 20.17
N GLU A 304 -2.39 -12.99 21.16
CA GLU A 304 -2.73 -14.08 22.08
C GLU A 304 -3.60 -13.62 23.27
N HIS A 305 -3.45 -12.36 23.70
CA HIS A 305 -4.12 -11.81 24.87
C HIS A 305 -4.86 -10.51 24.53
N SER A 306 -6.09 -10.33 25.02
CA SER A 306 -6.90 -9.13 24.77
C SER A 306 -6.31 -7.82 25.32
N SER A 307 -5.32 -7.88 26.22
CA SER A 307 -4.61 -6.71 26.74
C SER A 307 -3.19 -7.08 27.18
N VAL A 308 -2.20 -6.27 26.79
CA VAL A 308 -0.79 -6.50 27.15
C VAL A 308 -0.54 -6.10 28.62
N PRO A 309 0.01 -6.98 29.47
CA PRO A 309 0.35 -6.65 30.86
C PRO A 309 1.45 -5.57 30.96
N ALA A 310 1.38 -4.72 32.00
CA ALA A 310 2.35 -3.65 32.25
C ALA A 310 3.81 -4.15 32.34
N GLY A 311 4.04 -5.35 32.88
CA GLY A 311 5.37 -5.97 32.95
C GLY A 311 5.97 -6.31 31.57
N ILE A 312 5.14 -6.69 30.59
CA ILE A 312 5.58 -6.97 29.22
C ILE A 312 5.89 -5.68 28.47
N ILE A 313 5.12 -4.61 28.72
CA ILE A 313 5.37 -3.28 28.15
C ILE A 313 6.73 -2.77 28.61
N GLN A 314 7.04 -2.88 29.90
CA GLN A 314 8.35 -2.47 30.41
C GLN A 314 9.49 -3.35 29.89
N ARG A 315 9.26 -4.66 29.67
CA ARG A 315 10.27 -5.60 29.18
C ARG A 315 10.54 -5.49 27.68
N HIS A 316 9.55 -5.13 26.87
CA HIS A 316 9.69 -5.15 25.40
C HIS A 316 9.37 -3.82 24.72
N VAL A 317 8.30 -3.10 25.09
CA VAL A 317 7.94 -1.84 24.42
C VAL A 317 8.97 -0.73 24.71
N VAL A 318 9.36 -0.55 25.97
CA VAL A 318 10.32 0.50 26.36
C VAL A 318 11.69 0.27 25.69
N PRO A 319 12.29 -0.94 25.72
CA PRO A 319 13.50 -1.22 24.96
C PRO A 319 13.35 -1.07 23.44
N ALA A 320 12.18 -1.41 22.87
CA ALA A 320 11.92 -1.19 21.45
C ALA A 320 11.98 0.30 21.09
N VAL A 321 11.33 1.16 21.89
CA VAL A 321 11.32 2.62 21.70
C VAL A 321 12.75 3.18 21.74
N HIS A 322 13.53 2.85 22.78
CA HIS A 322 14.93 3.28 22.85
C HIS A 322 15.78 2.75 21.69
N GLY A 323 15.57 1.49 21.30
CA GLY A 323 16.25 0.88 20.16
C GLY A 323 15.95 1.59 18.84
N PHE A 324 14.68 1.96 18.59
CA PHE A 324 14.31 2.71 17.39
C PHE A 324 14.91 4.12 17.39
N PHE A 325 14.90 4.85 18.52
CA PHE A 325 15.56 6.15 18.61
C PHE A 325 17.06 6.07 18.26
N ARG A 326 17.77 5.06 18.78
CA ARG A 326 19.19 4.84 18.45
C ARG A 326 19.39 4.43 16.99
N ALA A 327 18.53 3.58 16.45
CA ALA A 327 18.56 3.21 15.03
C ALA A 327 18.37 4.44 14.14
N ILE A 328 17.39 5.30 14.44
CA ILE A 328 17.13 6.55 13.72
C ILE A 328 18.34 7.48 13.77
N GLN A 329 18.95 7.65 14.95
CA GLN A 329 20.13 8.49 15.14
C GLN A 329 21.34 8.04 14.30
N LEU A 330 21.50 6.72 14.13
CA LEU A 330 22.62 6.12 13.39
C LEU A 330 22.33 5.96 11.89
N SER A 331 21.07 6.08 11.47
CA SER A 331 20.67 5.87 10.09
C SER A 331 21.11 7.02 9.18
N LYS A 332 21.54 6.69 7.96
CA LYS A 332 21.78 7.67 6.90
C LYS A 332 20.45 7.86 6.13
N SER A 333 19.87 9.06 6.27
CA SER A 333 18.68 9.69 5.64
C SER A 333 17.46 8.84 5.20
N ASP A 334 17.63 7.69 4.55
CA ASP A 334 16.59 7.05 3.73
C ASP A 334 15.95 5.80 4.36
N THR A 335 16.58 5.20 5.39
CA THR A 335 16.00 4.09 6.17
C THR A 335 15.28 4.57 7.44
N THR A 336 15.33 5.87 7.73
CA THR A 336 14.68 6.52 8.88
C THR A 336 13.18 6.31 8.89
N LEU A 337 12.52 6.30 7.72
CA LEU A 337 11.06 6.33 7.63
C LEU A 337 10.42 5.08 8.26
N GLN A 338 10.94 3.89 7.96
CA GLN A 338 10.43 2.66 8.56
C GLN A 338 10.54 2.69 10.09
N ASP A 339 11.72 3.03 10.60
CA ASP A 339 11.99 3.05 12.04
C ASP A 339 11.16 4.11 12.75
N THR A 340 11.00 5.27 12.13
CA THR A 340 10.18 6.36 12.65
C THR A 340 8.70 5.95 12.69
N LEU A 341 8.19 5.30 11.64
CA LEU A 341 6.79 4.84 11.64
C LEU A 341 6.55 3.72 12.65
N ARG A 342 7.47 2.77 12.81
CA ARG A 342 7.36 1.72 13.84
C ARG A 342 7.44 2.29 15.25
N LEU A 343 8.31 3.28 15.47
CA LEU A 343 8.35 4.07 16.69
C LEU A 343 7.01 4.77 16.97
N LEU A 344 6.43 5.45 15.98
CA LEU A 344 5.12 6.11 16.11
C LEU A 344 4.01 5.10 16.43
N THR A 345 3.98 3.95 15.77
CA THR A 345 3.00 2.90 16.04
C THR A 345 3.13 2.37 17.47
N ALA A 346 4.36 2.07 17.92
CA ALA A 346 4.60 1.64 19.30
C ALA A 346 4.20 2.74 20.32
N TRP A 347 4.55 3.99 20.04
CA TRP A 347 4.21 5.12 20.90
C TRP A 347 2.70 5.33 21.02
N PHE A 348 1.97 5.34 19.90
CA PHE A 348 0.54 5.63 19.90
C PHE A 348 -0.32 4.46 20.38
N ASN A 349 0.07 3.21 20.10
CA ASN A 349 -0.70 2.05 20.58
C ASN A 349 -0.61 1.90 22.10
N TYR A 350 0.55 2.21 22.69
CA TYR A 350 0.80 2.10 24.13
C TYR A 350 0.81 3.45 24.86
N SER A 351 0.15 4.47 24.30
CA SER A 351 0.17 5.86 24.81
C SER A 351 -0.43 6.04 26.21
N GLN A 352 -1.19 5.06 26.70
CA GLN A 352 -1.80 5.07 28.03
C GLN A 352 -0.79 4.81 29.15
N HIS A 353 0.40 4.29 28.81
CA HIS A 353 1.43 3.95 29.80
C HIS A 353 2.46 5.07 29.91
N GLU A 354 2.64 5.58 31.13
CA GLU A 354 3.57 6.69 31.43
C GLU A 354 5.03 6.32 31.17
N SER A 355 5.42 5.05 31.36
CA SER A 355 6.77 4.55 31.07
C SER A 355 7.16 4.73 29.59
N VAL A 356 6.20 4.58 28.68
CA VAL A 356 6.41 4.78 27.23
C VAL A 356 6.54 6.26 26.92
N ALA A 357 5.69 7.11 27.53
CA ALA A 357 5.77 8.55 27.36
C ALA A 357 7.12 9.12 27.85
N GLN A 358 7.65 8.61 28.96
CA GLN A 358 8.97 8.99 29.46
C GLN A 358 10.08 8.56 28.48
N ALA A 359 10.08 7.31 28.03
CA ALA A 359 11.06 6.82 27.06
C ALA A 359 11.07 7.62 25.75
N VAL A 360 9.89 8.06 25.30
CA VAL A 360 9.76 8.97 24.14
C VAL A 360 10.28 10.36 24.45
N SER A 361 9.92 10.93 25.61
CA SER A 361 10.43 12.23 26.04
C SER A 361 11.97 12.28 26.08
N ASP A 362 12.61 11.22 26.56
CA ASP A 362 14.07 11.10 26.62
C ASP A 362 14.69 11.00 25.21
N GLY A 363 14.01 10.31 24.29
CA GLY A 363 14.45 10.10 22.92
C GLY A 363 14.22 11.27 21.96
N LEU A 364 13.18 12.09 22.18
CA LEU A 364 12.76 13.16 21.26
C LEU A 364 13.89 14.17 20.97
N ASN A 365 14.65 14.56 21.99
CA ASN A 365 15.76 15.52 21.84
C ASN A 365 17.01 14.93 21.18
N SER A 366 17.09 13.61 21.05
CA SER A 366 18.26 12.92 20.47
C SER A 366 18.23 12.82 18.94
N VAL A 367 17.04 13.02 18.33
CA VAL A 367 16.80 12.87 16.89
C VAL A 367 16.72 14.24 16.22
N SER A 368 17.27 14.34 15.01
CA SER A 368 17.17 15.54 14.18
C SER A 368 15.71 15.86 13.84
N ILE A 369 15.35 17.14 13.90
CA ILE A 369 14.02 17.64 13.54
C ILE A 369 13.62 17.25 12.10
N ARG A 370 14.61 17.11 11.21
CA ARG A 370 14.43 16.68 9.82
C ARG A 370 13.74 15.32 9.68
N THR A 371 13.95 14.40 10.60
CA THR A 371 13.34 13.06 10.55
C THR A 371 11.83 13.14 10.68
N TRP A 372 11.32 14.07 11.49
CA TRP A 372 9.89 14.22 11.75
C TRP A 372 9.13 14.80 10.57
N LEU A 373 9.80 15.52 9.65
CA LEU A 373 9.17 16.12 8.47
C LEU A 373 8.45 15.07 7.60
N GLN A 374 9.03 13.88 7.48
CA GLN A 374 8.47 12.82 6.64
C GLN A 374 7.21 12.19 7.24
N VAL A 375 6.98 12.33 8.55
CA VAL A 375 5.88 11.69 9.29
C VAL A 375 4.91 12.70 9.91
N ILE A 376 5.01 13.98 9.53
CA ILE A 376 4.08 15.04 9.98
C ILE A 376 2.62 14.60 9.85
N PRO A 377 2.15 14.06 8.70
CA PRO A 377 0.74 13.79 8.60
C PRO A 377 0.34 12.57 9.44
N GLN A 378 1.23 11.62 9.76
CA GLN A 378 0.95 10.55 10.75
C GLN A 378 0.82 11.09 12.18
N ILE A 379 1.66 12.07 12.56
CA ILE A 379 1.60 12.71 13.88
C ILE A 379 0.30 13.53 14.01
N LEU A 380 -0.05 14.32 12.99
CA LEU A 380 -1.26 15.15 12.97
C LEU A 380 -2.56 14.33 12.98
N ALA A 381 -2.55 13.12 12.42
CA ALA A 381 -3.69 12.21 12.52
C ALA A 381 -4.05 11.88 13.99
N ARG A 382 -3.05 11.85 14.89
CA ARG A 382 -3.19 11.47 16.30
C ARG A 382 -3.11 12.64 17.29
N ILE A 383 -3.22 13.89 16.83
CA ILE A 383 -3.10 15.10 17.66
C ILE A 383 -4.08 15.17 18.85
N HIS A 384 -5.22 14.46 18.77
CA HIS A 384 -6.31 14.49 19.75
C HIS A 384 -6.38 13.24 20.65
N ILE A 385 -5.26 12.54 20.83
CA ILE A 385 -5.17 11.36 21.68
C ILE A 385 -5.58 11.67 23.14
N LYS A 386 -6.24 10.71 23.81
CA LYS A 386 -6.79 10.90 25.16
C LYS A 386 -5.72 11.10 26.24
N SER A 387 -4.57 10.47 26.09
CA SER A 387 -3.46 10.55 27.04
C SER A 387 -2.87 11.95 27.04
N GLU A 388 -3.01 12.67 28.16
CA GLU A 388 -2.54 14.05 28.29
C GLU A 388 -1.03 14.17 28.13
N ALA A 389 -0.27 13.21 28.70
CA ALA A 389 1.19 13.17 28.58
C ALA A 389 1.62 13.05 27.11
N THR A 390 1.01 12.14 26.35
CA THR A 390 1.32 11.94 24.93
C THR A 390 0.85 13.12 24.08
N SER A 391 -0.34 13.67 24.33
CA SER A 391 -0.84 14.86 23.63
C SER A 391 0.09 16.05 23.82
N ARG A 392 0.63 16.25 25.03
CA ARG A 392 1.60 17.32 25.34
C ARG A 392 2.88 17.16 24.53
N LEU A 393 3.44 15.95 24.47
CA LEU A 393 4.64 15.64 23.68
C LEU A 393 4.41 15.86 22.17
N ILE A 394 3.25 15.45 21.63
CA ILE A 394 2.88 15.69 20.23
C ILE A 394 2.83 17.20 19.95
N LYS A 395 2.11 17.97 20.77
CA LYS A 395 1.99 19.42 20.61
C LYS A 395 3.36 20.10 20.69
N GLN A 396 4.23 19.68 21.62
CA GLN A 396 5.59 20.20 21.75
C GLN A 396 6.43 19.90 20.49
N LEU A 397 6.39 18.66 20.00
CA LEU A 397 7.12 18.27 18.78
C LEU A 397 6.67 19.08 17.56
N LEU A 398 5.36 19.26 17.37
CA LEU A 398 4.83 20.04 16.24
C LEU A 398 5.22 21.52 16.31
N VAL A 399 5.31 22.10 17.51
CA VAL A 399 5.80 23.47 17.70
C VAL A 399 7.29 23.57 17.36
N GLU A 400 8.13 22.63 17.81
CA GLU A 400 9.57 22.63 17.48
C GLU A 400 9.82 22.42 15.97
N VAL A 401 9.04 21.53 15.34
CA VAL A 401 9.08 21.34 13.87
C VAL A 401 8.65 22.63 13.17
N GLY A 402 7.53 23.24 13.57
CA GLY A 402 7.02 24.45 12.96
C GLY A 402 7.90 25.69 13.17
N LYS A 403 8.70 25.71 14.24
CA LYS A 403 9.68 26.76 14.51
C LYS A 403 10.84 26.76 13.50
N LEU A 404 11.35 25.58 13.13
CA LEU A 404 12.45 25.47 12.15
C LEU A 404 11.99 25.35 10.71
N HIS A 405 10.85 24.70 10.50
CA HIS A 405 10.33 24.34 9.17
C HIS A 405 8.83 24.66 9.05
N PRO A 406 8.41 25.93 9.16
CA PRO A 406 7.01 26.31 9.15
C PRO A 406 6.28 25.84 7.88
N HIS A 407 6.89 26.01 6.72
CA HIS A 407 6.28 25.64 5.42
C HIS A 407 5.94 24.16 5.26
N ALA A 408 6.58 23.25 6.02
CA ALA A 408 6.30 21.81 5.96
C ALA A 408 5.00 21.42 6.67
N ILE A 409 4.57 22.21 7.67
CA ILE A 409 3.47 21.85 8.58
C ILE A 409 2.19 22.66 8.33
N MET A 410 2.26 23.86 7.74
CA MET A 410 1.10 24.76 7.73
C MET A 410 -0.15 24.18 7.06
N PHE A 411 -0.06 23.68 5.82
CA PHE A 411 -1.25 23.14 5.12
C PHE A 411 -1.89 21.98 5.87
N SER A 412 -1.09 21.00 6.33
CA SER A 412 -1.59 19.84 7.05
C SER A 412 -2.16 20.21 8.43
N LEU A 413 -1.62 21.23 9.08
CA LEU A 413 -2.13 21.76 10.35
C LEU A 413 -3.44 22.55 10.17
N TYR A 414 -3.60 23.32 9.09
CA TYR A 414 -4.88 23.97 8.76
C TYR A 414 -5.99 22.97 8.44
N VAL A 415 -5.66 21.87 7.74
CA VAL A 415 -6.58 20.73 7.58
C VAL A 415 -6.97 20.13 8.95
N ALA A 416 -6.04 20.15 9.91
CA ALA A 416 -6.33 19.72 11.27
C ALA A 416 -7.22 20.69 12.06
N ALA A 417 -6.98 21.99 11.91
CA ALA A 417 -7.73 23.04 12.58
C ALA A 417 -9.19 23.14 12.10
N ARG A 418 -9.46 22.82 10.82
CA ARG A 418 -10.80 22.88 10.20
C ARG A 418 -11.59 21.56 10.27
N SER A 419 -11.15 20.60 11.08
CA SER A 419 -11.84 19.31 11.17
C SER A 419 -13.11 19.36 12.01
N ASP A 420 -14.08 18.55 11.61
CA ASP A 420 -15.39 18.41 12.29
C ASP A 420 -15.27 17.90 13.73
N HIS A 421 -14.20 17.15 14.04
CA HIS A 421 -13.96 16.68 15.39
C HIS A 421 -13.47 17.82 16.31
N PRO A 422 -14.22 18.20 17.36
CA PRO A 422 -13.95 19.42 18.15
C PRO A 422 -12.61 19.35 18.92
N LYS A 423 -12.29 18.21 19.54
CA LYS A 423 -10.99 18.06 20.25
C LYS A 423 -9.78 18.17 19.31
N ARG A 424 -9.92 17.70 18.07
CA ARG A 424 -8.87 17.74 17.05
C ARG A 424 -8.67 19.16 16.54
N SER A 425 -9.77 19.83 16.19
CA SER A 425 -9.76 21.24 15.81
C SER A 425 -9.12 22.10 16.90
N GLN A 426 -9.54 21.94 18.16
CA GLN A 426 -8.98 22.71 19.27
C GLN A 426 -7.49 22.44 19.46
N ALA A 427 -7.06 21.18 19.47
CA ALA A 427 -5.65 20.83 19.63
C ALA A 427 -4.76 21.41 18.52
N ALA A 428 -5.26 21.45 17.28
CA ALA A 428 -4.56 22.07 16.15
C ALA A 428 -4.54 23.60 16.25
N LYS A 429 -5.66 24.23 16.65
CA LYS A 429 -5.74 25.68 16.93
C LYS A 429 -4.76 26.10 18.04
N ASP A 430 -4.59 25.29 19.08
CA ASP A 430 -3.61 25.55 20.14
C ASP A 430 -2.16 25.60 19.61
N VAL A 431 -1.83 24.72 18.66
CA VAL A 431 -0.51 24.69 18.01
C VAL A 431 -0.36 25.87 17.06
N LEU A 432 -1.39 26.18 16.26
CA LEU A 432 -1.38 27.33 15.36
C LEU A 432 -1.20 28.65 16.12
N ALA A 433 -1.84 28.83 17.27
CA ALA A 433 -1.67 30.03 18.09
C ALA A 433 -0.20 30.23 18.51
N LYS A 434 0.48 29.15 18.93
CA LYS A 434 1.91 29.20 19.27
C LYS A 434 2.81 29.44 18.06
N LEU A 435 2.42 28.96 16.88
CA LEU A 435 3.17 29.20 15.64
C LEU A 435 2.94 30.60 15.09
N HIS A 436 1.76 31.18 15.32
CA HIS A 436 1.46 32.57 14.97
C HIS A 436 2.37 33.54 15.74
N ASP A 437 2.63 33.28 17.02
CA ASP A 437 3.60 34.05 17.82
C ASP A 437 5.04 33.99 17.27
N LEU A 438 5.40 32.93 16.54
CA LEU A 438 6.75 32.69 16.01
C LEU A 438 6.93 33.18 14.57
N SER A 439 5.94 32.91 13.71
CA SER A 439 5.97 33.17 12.27
C SER A 439 4.59 33.66 11.77
N PRO A 440 4.16 34.88 12.15
CA PRO A 440 2.81 35.37 11.90
C PRO A 440 2.50 35.49 10.40
N GLU A 441 3.46 35.98 9.61
CA GLU A 441 3.31 36.21 8.18
C GLU A 441 2.91 34.93 7.42
N VAL A 442 3.67 33.84 7.61
CA VAL A 442 3.41 32.57 6.92
C VAL A 442 2.08 31.95 7.35
N VAL A 443 1.71 32.10 8.63
CA VAL A 443 0.45 31.57 9.18
C VAL A 443 -0.74 32.31 8.56
N GLU A 444 -0.75 33.64 8.60
CA GLU A 444 -1.83 34.47 8.03
C GLU A 444 -1.96 34.27 6.51
N GLU A 445 -0.83 34.26 5.80
CA GLU A 445 -0.79 33.99 4.37
C GLU A 445 -1.36 32.60 4.02
N THR A 446 -1.02 31.57 4.80
CA THR A 446 -1.56 30.22 4.57
C THR A 446 -3.06 30.15 4.83
N GLU A 447 -3.56 30.84 5.86
CA GLU A 447 -4.99 30.87 6.15
C GLU A 447 -5.78 31.43 4.96
N VAL A 448 -5.33 32.57 4.42
CA VAL A 448 -5.96 33.25 3.29
C VAL A 448 -5.93 32.36 2.05
N VAL A 449 -4.76 31.82 1.70
CA VAL A 449 -4.61 30.96 0.52
C VAL A 449 -5.48 29.72 0.64
N SER A 450 -5.42 29.03 1.78
CA SER A 450 -6.20 27.81 2.01
C SER A 450 -7.71 28.07 1.97
N ARG A 451 -8.19 29.14 2.64
CA ARG A 451 -9.62 29.50 2.68
C ARG A 451 -10.16 29.80 1.28
N GLU A 452 -9.43 30.61 0.52
CA GLU A 452 -9.90 31.08 -0.78
C GLU A 452 -9.76 30.00 -1.86
N LEU A 453 -8.76 29.12 -1.77
CA LEU A 453 -8.70 27.93 -2.61
C LEU A 453 -9.91 27.02 -2.36
N ILE A 454 -10.26 26.74 -1.10
CA ILE A 454 -11.47 25.97 -0.77
C ILE A 454 -12.73 26.64 -1.31
N ARG A 455 -12.80 27.98 -1.26
CA ARG A 455 -13.94 28.75 -1.80
C ARG A 455 -14.13 28.53 -3.30
N ILE A 456 -13.05 28.50 -4.09
CA ILE A 456 -13.14 28.27 -5.54
C ILE A 456 -13.23 26.80 -5.93
N THR A 457 -12.98 25.87 -4.99
CA THR A 457 -13.15 24.43 -5.22
C THR A 457 -14.58 24.10 -5.58
N LEU A 458 -15.55 24.74 -4.92
CA LEU A 458 -16.98 24.47 -5.07
C LEU A 458 -17.77 25.77 -5.17
N LEU A 459 -18.31 26.02 -6.35
CA LEU A 459 -19.05 27.25 -6.60
C LEU A 459 -20.44 27.18 -5.96
N PHE A 460 -20.99 28.35 -5.65
CA PHE A 460 -22.27 28.44 -4.97
C PHE A 460 -23.44 27.71 -5.66
N PRO A 461 -23.61 27.78 -7.00
CA PRO A 461 -24.66 27.02 -7.66
C PRO A 461 -24.41 25.51 -7.63
N GLU A 462 -23.16 25.05 -7.62
CA GLU A 462 -22.80 23.62 -7.50
C GLU A 462 -23.17 23.09 -6.11
N MET A 463 -22.81 23.85 -5.06
CA MET A 463 -23.18 23.52 -3.68
C MET A 463 -24.69 23.37 -3.51
N TRP A 464 -25.48 24.28 -4.10
CA TRP A 464 -26.94 24.21 -4.08
C TRP A 464 -27.49 23.03 -4.89
N GLN A 465 -26.96 22.78 -6.09
CA GLN A 465 -27.39 21.67 -6.92
C GLN A 465 -27.21 20.33 -6.19
N GLU A 466 -26.05 20.14 -5.58
CA GLU A 466 -25.71 18.93 -4.87
C GLU A 466 -26.52 18.77 -3.57
N ALA A 467 -26.58 19.81 -2.75
CA ALA A 467 -27.35 19.77 -1.51
C ALA A 467 -28.84 19.52 -1.75
N LEU A 468 -29.41 20.05 -2.83
CA LEU A 468 -30.79 19.74 -3.23
C LEU A 468 -30.95 18.30 -3.68
N ASP A 469 -29.97 17.72 -4.39
CA ASP A 469 -30.00 16.30 -4.75
C ASP A 469 -29.92 15.40 -3.50
N TYR A 470 -29.08 15.72 -2.52
CA TYR A 470 -29.01 14.95 -1.27
C TYR A 470 -30.25 15.14 -0.39
N ALA A 471 -30.71 16.36 -0.21
CA ALA A 471 -31.93 16.67 0.52
C ALA A 471 -33.15 15.95 -0.11
N SER A 472 -33.17 15.82 -1.45
CA SER A 472 -34.22 15.07 -2.15
C SER A 472 -34.23 13.59 -1.78
N LYS A 473 -33.05 12.96 -1.68
CA LYS A 473 -32.90 11.55 -1.32
C LYS A 473 -33.27 11.30 0.15
N ALA A 474 -32.85 12.19 1.06
CA ALA A 474 -33.22 12.10 2.47
C ALA A 474 -34.74 12.18 2.66
N TYR A 475 -35.39 13.18 2.05
CA TYR A 475 -36.82 13.38 2.23
C TYR A 475 -37.68 12.35 1.46
N PHE A 476 -37.44 12.11 0.17
CA PHE A 476 -38.31 11.19 -0.61
C PHE A 476 -37.87 9.73 -0.57
N GLY A 477 -36.59 9.46 -0.32
CA GLY A 477 -36.05 8.10 -0.25
C GLY A 477 -36.12 7.51 1.17
N GLN A 478 -35.70 8.29 2.17
CA GLN A 478 -35.59 7.83 3.57
C GLN A 478 -36.72 8.35 4.46
N ASN A 479 -37.58 9.25 3.95
CA ASN A 479 -38.66 9.90 4.71
C ASN A 479 -38.16 10.65 5.96
N ASP A 480 -36.97 11.24 5.88
CA ASP A 480 -36.35 12.00 6.97
C ASP A 480 -36.32 13.52 6.65
N PRO A 481 -37.29 14.30 7.18
CA PRO A 481 -37.31 15.75 6.99
C PRO A 481 -36.25 16.47 7.82
N GLU A 482 -35.85 15.94 8.98
CA GLU A 482 -34.84 16.59 9.82
C GLU A 482 -33.48 16.58 9.14
N GLU A 483 -33.11 15.45 8.52
CA GLU A 483 -31.89 15.30 7.73
C GLU A 483 -31.89 16.22 6.50
N MET A 484 -33.02 16.37 5.83
CA MET A 484 -33.19 17.34 4.74
C MET A 484 -32.85 18.76 5.21
N MET A 485 -33.40 19.19 6.35
CA MET A 485 -33.13 20.52 6.89
C MET A 485 -31.69 20.65 7.40
N ARG A 486 -31.11 19.55 7.88
CA ARG A 486 -29.71 19.45 8.28
C ARG A 486 -28.77 19.84 7.14
N ILE A 487 -29.10 19.40 5.92
CA ILE A 487 -28.33 19.67 4.71
C ILE A 487 -28.56 21.10 4.19
N LEU A 488 -29.80 21.59 4.18
CA LEU A 488 -30.15 22.87 3.52
C LEU A 488 -29.88 24.11 4.39
N ARG A 489 -30.01 24.01 5.72
CA ARG A 489 -29.85 25.14 6.65
C ARG A 489 -28.51 25.89 6.51
N PRO A 490 -27.33 25.21 6.46
CA PRO A 490 -26.06 25.92 6.27
C PRO A 490 -26.05 26.77 5.00
N LEU A 491 -26.63 26.26 3.91
CA LEU A 491 -26.61 26.95 2.61
C LEU A 491 -27.49 28.20 2.62
N HIS A 492 -28.67 28.12 3.25
CA HIS A 492 -29.51 29.29 3.49
C HIS A 492 -28.80 30.37 4.29
N GLU A 493 -28.11 30.01 5.37
CA GLU A 493 -27.32 30.95 6.18
C GLU A 493 -26.23 31.65 5.39
N ARG A 494 -25.54 30.94 4.47
CA ARG A 494 -24.52 31.55 3.62
C ARG A 494 -25.12 32.38 2.49
N ALA A 495 -26.30 32.01 1.98
CA ALA A 495 -26.99 32.82 0.98
C ALA A 495 -27.42 34.19 1.54
N ARG A 496 -27.60 34.33 2.86
CA ARG A 496 -27.86 35.61 3.52
C ARG A 496 -26.64 36.54 3.57
N ASN A 497 -25.43 35.97 3.56
CA ASN A 497 -24.17 36.71 3.68
C ASN A 497 -23.23 36.40 2.49
N PRO A 498 -23.56 36.85 1.27
CA PRO A 498 -22.68 36.68 0.11
C PRO A 498 -21.40 37.51 0.27
N VAL A 499 -20.24 36.90 0.02
CA VAL A 499 -18.91 37.54 0.17
C VAL A 499 -18.36 38.00 -1.18
N THR A 500 -18.55 37.19 -2.22
CA THR A 500 -17.93 37.44 -3.55
C THR A 500 -18.94 37.97 -4.56
N LEU A 501 -18.45 38.59 -5.65
CA LEU A 501 -19.32 39.13 -6.69
C LEU A 501 -20.19 38.03 -7.34
N ARG A 502 -19.62 36.83 -7.54
CA ARG A 502 -20.37 35.67 -8.05
C ARG A 502 -21.43 35.16 -7.06
N GLU A 503 -21.12 35.16 -5.76
CA GLU A 503 -22.10 34.81 -4.72
C GLU A 503 -23.24 35.84 -4.69
N TYR A 504 -22.92 37.14 -4.78
CA TYR A 504 -23.92 38.20 -4.84
C TYR A 504 -24.83 38.06 -6.07
N HIS A 505 -24.26 37.79 -7.25
CA HIS A 505 -25.04 37.55 -8.46
C HIS A 505 -25.95 36.32 -8.34
N PHE A 506 -25.50 35.26 -7.68
CA PHE A 506 -26.34 34.09 -7.41
C PHE A 506 -27.53 34.45 -6.51
N VAL A 507 -27.28 35.15 -5.40
CA VAL A 507 -28.32 35.61 -4.46
C VAL A 507 -29.29 36.59 -5.16
N GLN A 508 -28.80 37.44 -6.06
CA GLN A 508 -29.66 38.30 -6.85
C GLN A 508 -30.59 37.53 -7.81
N MET A 509 -30.13 36.39 -8.35
CA MET A 509 -30.93 35.58 -9.28
C MET A 509 -31.91 34.62 -8.60
N PHE A 510 -31.56 34.05 -7.44
CA PHE A 510 -32.31 32.97 -6.79
C PHE A 510 -32.71 33.26 -5.33
N GLY A 511 -32.19 34.33 -4.72
CA GLY A 511 -32.32 34.58 -3.29
C GLY A 511 -33.76 34.77 -2.83
N THR A 512 -34.63 35.37 -3.64
CA THR A 512 -36.06 35.52 -3.31
C THR A 512 -36.79 34.18 -3.29
N GLU A 513 -36.56 33.33 -4.29
CA GLU A 513 -37.13 31.98 -4.38
C GLU A 513 -36.61 31.08 -3.25
N LEU A 514 -35.33 31.21 -2.89
CA LEU A 514 -34.72 30.51 -1.76
C LEU A 514 -35.33 30.94 -0.43
N ALA A 515 -35.55 32.24 -0.22
CA ALA A 515 -36.16 32.76 1.01
C ALA A 515 -37.61 32.28 1.18
N VAL A 516 -38.40 32.26 0.09
CA VAL A 516 -39.76 31.70 0.10
C VAL A 516 -39.73 30.20 0.43
N ALA A 517 -38.81 29.45 -0.18
CA ALA A 517 -38.66 28.03 0.11
C ALA A 517 -38.27 27.78 1.58
N GLU A 518 -37.35 28.58 2.13
CA GLU A 518 -36.93 28.49 3.53
C GLU A 518 -38.08 28.81 4.49
N GLU A 519 -38.89 29.83 4.19
CA GLU A 519 -40.04 30.20 5.00
C GLU A 519 -41.08 29.08 5.06
N HIS A 520 -41.39 28.43 3.93
CA HIS A 520 -42.29 27.28 3.89
C HIS A 520 -41.74 26.09 4.70
N VAL A 521 -40.44 25.81 4.61
CA VAL A 521 -39.80 24.78 5.43
C VAL A 521 -39.87 25.13 6.93
N ARG A 522 -39.67 26.40 7.29
CA ARG A 522 -39.79 26.85 8.68
C ARG A 522 -41.20 26.65 9.24
N HIS A 523 -42.23 26.94 8.44
CA HIS A 523 -43.63 26.70 8.82
C HIS A 523 -43.95 25.21 8.95
N TYR A 524 -43.35 24.35 8.14
CA TYR A 524 -43.47 22.89 8.27
C TYR A 524 -42.97 22.39 9.64
N PHE A 525 -41.80 22.85 10.10
CA PHE A 525 -41.26 22.46 11.40
C PHE A 525 -41.93 23.13 12.61
N ALA A 526 -42.60 24.27 12.40
CA ALA A 526 -43.30 25.00 13.45
C ALA A 526 -44.76 24.57 13.65
N GLY A 527 -45.37 23.91 12.67
CA GLY A 527 -46.77 23.49 12.70
C GLY A 527 -47.00 22.17 13.46
N GLU A 528 -48.17 22.02 14.08
CA GLU A 528 -48.63 20.71 14.58
C GLU A 528 -48.88 19.75 13.40
N PRO A 529 -48.63 18.43 13.53
CA PRO A 529 -48.80 17.47 12.45
C PRO A 529 -50.26 17.41 11.99
N GLY A 530 -50.53 17.93 10.79
CA GLY A 530 -51.86 17.99 10.18
C GLY A 530 -51.80 18.20 8.66
N PRO A 531 -52.93 18.14 7.95
CA PRO A 531 -52.99 18.18 6.48
C PRO A 531 -52.47 19.49 5.87
N ASN A 532 -52.48 20.59 6.63
CA ASN A 532 -51.92 21.87 6.19
C ASN A 532 -50.38 21.88 6.19
N THR A 533 -49.75 21.02 6.99
CA THR A 533 -48.30 20.94 7.15
C THR A 533 -47.66 20.31 5.90
N GLU A 534 -48.28 19.27 5.33
CA GLU A 534 -47.83 18.65 4.07
C GLU A 534 -47.89 19.60 2.86
N VAL A 535 -48.80 20.57 2.87
CA VAL A 535 -48.92 21.58 1.80
C VAL A 535 -47.70 22.50 1.79
N PHE A 536 -47.21 22.93 2.95
CA PHE A 536 -46.05 23.83 3.04
C PHE A 536 -44.77 23.17 2.52
N ILE A 537 -44.53 21.90 2.87
CA ILE A 537 -43.32 21.20 2.39
C ILE A 537 -43.40 20.89 0.89
N GLN A 538 -44.60 20.63 0.35
CA GLN A 538 -44.79 20.51 -1.09
C GLN A 538 -44.45 21.81 -1.82
N GLN A 539 -44.92 22.96 -1.32
CA GLN A 539 -44.63 24.28 -1.89
C GLN A 539 -43.13 24.63 -1.81
N ALA A 540 -42.46 24.25 -0.72
CA ALA A 540 -41.01 24.38 -0.59
C ALA A 540 -40.29 23.58 -1.69
N TRP A 541 -40.66 22.31 -1.88
CA TRP A 541 -40.03 21.45 -2.89
C TRP A 541 -40.31 21.89 -4.33
N GLU A 542 -41.47 22.46 -4.61
CA GLU A 542 -41.74 23.08 -5.92
C GLU A 542 -40.76 24.22 -6.21
N SER A 543 -40.51 25.07 -5.21
CA SER A 543 -39.55 26.18 -5.32
C SER A 543 -38.12 25.67 -5.52
N TYR A 544 -37.67 24.73 -4.67
CA TYR A 544 -36.35 24.10 -4.80
C TYR A 544 -36.16 23.39 -6.14
N TYR A 545 -37.19 22.73 -6.66
CA TYR A 545 -37.14 22.04 -7.95
C TYR A 545 -36.97 23.01 -9.13
N MET A 546 -37.66 24.15 -9.10
CA MET A 546 -37.50 25.19 -10.13
C MET A 546 -36.08 25.75 -10.12
N ILE A 547 -35.54 26.03 -8.92
CA ILE A 547 -34.17 26.50 -8.75
C ILE A 547 -33.19 25.45 -9.28
N PHE A 548 -33.34 24.18 -8.87
CA PHE A 548 -32.49 23.07 -9.32
C PHE A 548 -32.44 22.96 -10.86
N ARG A 549 -33.60 23.00 -11.53
CA ARG A 549 -33.66 22.96 -13.00
C ARG A 549 -33.01 24.17 -13.66
N ARG A 550 -33.13 25.36 -13.07
CA ARG A 550 -32.50 26.59 -13.59
C ARG A 550 -30.98 26.53 -13.41
N ILE A 551 -30.50 26.03 -12.27
CA ILE A 551 -29.08 25.84 -12.00
C ILE A 551 -28.45 24.85 -12.98
N GLN A 552 -29.11 23.71 -13.26
CA GLN A 552 -28.60 22.73 -14.24
C GLN A 552 -28.35 23.33 -15.63
N LYS A 553 -29.11 24.36 -16.02
CA LYS A 553 -28.93 25.05 -17.30
C LYS A 553 -27.79 26.07 -17.32
N LEU A 554 -27.19 26.40 -16.16
CA LEU A 554 -26.06 27.33 -16.06
C LEU A 554 -24.72 26.69 -16.42
N PHE A 555 -24.63 25.36 -16.49
CA PHE A 555 -23.36 24.61 -16.65
C PHE A 555 -23.15 23.86 -18.00
N PRO A 556 -23.56 24.37 -19.18
CA PRO A 556 -23.48 23.56 -20.40
C PRO A 556 -22.09 23.46 -21.09
N GLU A 557 -21.05 24.21 -20.70
CA GLU A 557 -19.75 24.23 -21.41
C GLU A 557 -18.54 24.49 -20.48
N PRO A 558 -17.27 24.19 -20.89
CA PRO A 558 -16.10 24.49 -20.09
C PRO A 558 -16.04 25.98 -19.75
N THR A 559 -16.24 26.29 -18.47
CA THR A 559 -16.28 27.66 -17.96
C THR A 559 -14.89 28.08 -17.52
N SER A 560 -14.51 29.30 -17.90
CA SER A 560 -13.39 29.99 -17.28
C SER A 560 -13.91 30.83 -16.11
N LEU A 561 -13.21 30.76 -14.98
CA LEU A 561 -13.53 31.49 -13.76
C LEU A 561 -12.53 32.62 -13.58
N ALA A 562 -13.00 33.86 -13.56
CA ALA A 562 -12.16 35.00 -13.27
C ALA A 562 -12.01 35.16 -11.75
N LEU A 563 -10.77 35.10 -11.23
CA LEU A 563 -10.49 35.20 -9.79
C LEU A 563 -10.99 36.52 -9.20
N LYS A 564 -11.00 37.61 -9.97
CA LYS A 564 -11.56 38.90 -9.53
C LYS A 564 -13.01 38.79 -9.04
N ASP A 565 -13.80 37.86 -9.58
CA ASP A 565 -15.23 37.73 -9.27
C ASP A 565 -15.48 36.62 -8.24
N THR A 566 -14.59 35.62 -8.14
CA THR A 566 -14.74 34.42 -7.31
C THR A 566 -13.86 34.37 -6.06
N ALA A 567 -12.64 34.91 -6.11
CA ALA A 567 -11.69 34.95 -5.00
C ALA A 567 -10.70 36.12 -5.18
N PRO A 568 -11.16 37.37 -4.94
CA PRO A 568 -10.34 38.56 -5.17
C PRO A 568 -9.10 38.63 -4.26
N MET A 569 -9.15 38.02 -3.08
CA MET A 569 -8.02 37.95 -2.16
C MET A 569 -6.84 37.18 -2.76
N LEU A 570 -7.08 36.05 -3.45
CA LEU A 570 -6.02 35.31 -4.14
C LEU A 570 -5.37 36.12 -5.26
N LEU A 571 -6.15 36.97 -5.94
CA LEU A 571 -5.61 37.83 -7.00
C LEU A 571 -4.74 38.97 -6.45
N GLN A 572 -5.03 39.43 -5.23
CA GLN A 572 -4.25 40.45 -4.52
C GLN A 572 -2.96 39.90 -3.91
N CYS A 573 -2.88 38.58 -3.67
CA CYS A 573 -1.67 37.94 -3.17
C CYS A 573 -0.53 38.09 -4.19
N ARG A 574 0.52 38.80 -3.79
CA ARG A 574 1.73 39.06 -4.56
C ARG A 574 2.95 38.87 -3.67
N ASP A 575 3.98 38.22 -4.20
CA ASP A 575 5.29 38.05 -3.57
C ASP A 575 5.19 37.62 -2.09
N MET A 576 4.47 36.51 -1.86
CA MET A 576 4.20 35.98 -0.52
C MET A 576 5.45 35.34 0.09
N HIS A 577 5.51 35.25 1.42
CA HIS A 577 6.53 34.48 2.14
C HIS A 577 6.23 32.98 2.14
N LEU A 578 4.97 32.61 1.93
CA LEU A 578 4.51 31.24 1.84
C LEU A 578 5.15 30.50 0.65
N ALA A 579 5.80 29.38 0.96
CA ALA A 579 6.32 28.45 -0.03
C ALA A 579 5.22 27.94 -0.99
N MET A 580 5.61 27.71 -2.24
CA MET A 580 4.77 27.08 -3.25
C MET A 580 4.30 25.69 -2.74
N PRO A 581 3.00 25.38 -2.81
CA PRO A 581 2.48 24.13 -2.26
C PRO A 581 3.19 22.90 -2.85
N GLY A 582 3.75 22.06 -1.98
CA GLY A 582 4.38 20.80 -2.37
C GLY A 582 5.80 20.89 -2.95
N THR A 583 6.45 22.05 -2.93
CA THR A 583 7.84 22.21 -3.39
C THR A 583 8.87 22.29 -2.26
N TYR A 584 8.41 22.46 -1.01
CA TYR A 584 9.30 22.65 0.14
C TYR A 584 10.22 21.43 0.37
N ASP A 585 11.52 21.68 0.32
CA ASP A 585 12.59 20.73 0.61
C ASP A 585 13.61 21.45 1.50
N PRO A 586 13.96 20.92 2.69
CA PRO A 586 14.88 21.59 3.61
C PRO A 586 16.30 21.79 3.04
N ASP A 587 16.69 21.04 1.99
CA ASP A 587 18.01 21.15 1.37
C ASP A 587 18.04 22.10 0.16
N ARG A 588 16.89 22.65 -0.26
CA ARG A 588 16.77 23.50 -1.43
C ARG A 588 16.32 24.90 -1.05
N GLU A 589 16.59 25.85 -1.92
CA GLU A 589 16.04 27.19 -1.79
C GLU A 589 14.52 27.14 -1.88
N ILE A 590 13.87 27.92 -1.01
CA ILE A 590 12.42 27.96 -0.92
C ILE A 590 11.88 28.77 -2.11
N VAL A 591 11.07 28.12 -2.94
CA VAL A 591 10.30 28.80 -3.98
C VAL A 591 8.99 29.28 -3.37
N CYS A 592 8.79 30.58 -3.27
CA CYS A 592 7.59 31.19 -2.69
C CYS A 592 6.53 31.48 -3.76
N ILE A 593 5.29 31.71 -3.32
CA ILE A 593 4.18 32.11 -4.19
C ILE A 593 4.39 33.55 -4.66
N GLY A 594 4.71 33.73 -5.94
CA GLY A 594 4.83 35.05 -6.57
C GLY A 594 3.46 35.64 -6.91
N SER A 595 2.62 34.92 -7.67
CA SER A 595 1.23 35.35 -7.93
C SER A 595 0.32 34.25 -8.48
N PHE A 596 -1.00 34.41 -8.30
CA PHE A 596 -2.01 33.56 -8.91
C PHE A 596 -2.42 34.07 -10.29
N ALA A 597 -2.61 33.15 -11.25
CA ALA A 597 -3.15 33.50 -12.55
C ALA A 597 -4.60 34.02 -12.43
N PRO A 598 -4.98 35.10 -13.16
CA PRO A 598 -6.27 35.76 -12.98
C PRO A 598 -7.48 34.93 -13.44
N VAL A 599 -7.24 33.87 -14.23
CA VAL A 599 -8.26 33.01 -14.81
C VAL A 599 -7.96 31.56 -14.45
N VAL A 600 -8.98 30.87 -13.92
CA VAL A 600 -8.97 29.44 -13.58
C VAL A 600 -9.83 28.68 -14.59
N THR A 601 -9.30 27.61 -15.16
CA THR A 601 -10.04 26.76 -16.11
C THR A 601 -10.78 25.66 -15.36
N VAL A 602 -12.05 25.43 -15.68
CA VAL A 602 -12.83 24.31 -15.11
C VAL A 602 -12.81 23.15 -16.11
N TYR A 603 -12.41 21.96 -15.66
CA TYR A 603 -12.47 20.76 -16.48
C TYR A 603 -13.92 20.27 -16.60
N ALA A 604 -14.34 19.87 -17.80
CA ALA A 604 -15.64 19.29 -18.06
C ALA A 604 -15.66 17.80 -17.65
N SER A 605 -15.57 17.53 -16.34
CA SER A 605 -15.71 16.19 -15.75
C SER A 605 -16.80 16.19 -14.68
N LYS A 606 -17.20 15.01 -14.18
CA LYS A 606 -18.25 14.88 -13.15
C LYS A 606 -18.03 15.76 -11.91
N GLN A 607 -16.77 15.95 -11.50
CA GLN A 607 -16.39 16.71 -10.30
C GLN A 607 -15.98 18.15 -10.60
N HIS A 608 -16.05 18.59 -11.87
CA HIS A 608 -15.63 19.92 -12.33
C HIS A 608 -14.33 20.46 -11.70
N PRO A 609 -13.21 19.70 -11.68
CA PRO A 609 -12.00 20.13 -11.00
C PRO A 609 -11.41 21.38 -11.66
N ARG A 610 -10.74 22.21 -10.85
CA ARG A 610 -10.26 23.53 -11.27
C ARG A 610 -8.76 23.48 -11.56
N LYS A 611 -8.35 23.92 -12.75
CA LYS A 611 -6.94 24.10 -13.10
C LYS A 611 -6.47 25.47 -12.62
N VAL A 612 -5.68 25.46 -11.55
CA VAL A 612 -5.08 26.66 -10.95
C VAL A 612 -3.63 26.78 -11.41
N LYS A 613 -3.22 27.98 -11.81
CA LYS A 613 -1.84 28.30 -12.19
C LYS A 613 -1.28 29.32 -11.22
N ILE A 614 -0.07 29.05 -10.71
CA ILE A 614 0.62 29.87 -9.72
C ILE A 614 2.04 30.11 -10.21
N THR A 615 2.46 31.36 -10.33
CA THR A 615 3.84 31.71 -10.66
C THR A 615 4.67 31.74 -9.39
N GLY A 616 5.78 30.99 -9.36
CA GLY A 616 6.73 30.99 -8.25
C GLY A 616 7.68 32.19 -8.29
N SER A 617 8.39 32.41 -7.19
CA SER A 617 9.47 33.41 -7.08
C SER A 617 10.65 33.12 -8.03
N ASP A 618 10.76 31.89 -8.51
CA ASP A 618 11.70 31.44 -9.53
C ASP A 618 11.29 31.80 -10.97
N GLY A 619 10.10 32.40 -11.14
CA GLY A 619 9.53 32.75 -12.44
C GLY A 619 8.89 31.58 -13.18
N ILE A 620 8.84 30.38 -12.58
CA ILE A 620 8.23 29.19 -13.19
C ILE A 620 6.72 29.17 -12.88
N GLU A 621 5.91 28.79 -13.87
CA GLU A 621 4.48 28.58 -13.68
C GLU A 621 4.20 27.14 -13.21
N TYR A 622 3.70 27.02 -11.99
CA TYR A 622 3.23 25.76 -11.40
C TYR A 622 1.75 25.58 -11.67
N THR A 623 1.37 24.43 -12.21
CA THR A 623 -0.03 24.09 -12.48
C THR A 623 -0.51 23.08 -11.45
N PHE A 624 -1.69 23.33 -10.88
CA PHE A 624 -2.37 22.46 -9.94
C PHE A 624 -3.78 22.14 -10.42
N VAL A 625 -4.26 20.96 -10.06
CA VAL A 625 -5.67 20.55 -10.17
C VAL A 625 -6.24 20.62 -8.76
N LEU A 626 -7.16 21.55 -8.57
CA LEU A 626 -7.94 21.68 -7.35
C LEU A 626 -9.16 20.76 -7.46
N LYS A 627 -9.15 19.70 -6.65
CA LYS A 627 -10.23 18.72 -6.56
C LYS A 627 -11.14 19.02 -5.37
N GLY A 628 -12.45 18.87 -5.58
CA GLY A 628 -13.48 18.94 -4.55
C GLY A 628 -14.22 17.61 -4.41
N HIS A 629 -14.88 17.42 -3.27
CA HIS A 629 -15.58 16.18 -2.88
C HIS A 629 -14.69 14.95 -2.78
N GLU A 630 -13.39 15.15 -2.57
CA GLU A 630 -12.42 14.06 -2.55
C GLU A 630 -11.45 14.27 -1.40
N ASP A 631 -11.22 13.20 -0.63
CA ASP A 631 -10.25 13.20 0.45
C ASP A 631 -8.86 12.86 -0.09
N LEU A 632 -8.07 13.89 -0.37
CA LEU A 632 -6.72 13.72 -0.92
C LEU A 632 -5.68 13.26 0.10
N ARG A 633 -6.05 13.01 1.37
CA ARG A 633 -5.13 12.41 2.34
C ARG A 633 -4.70 11.01 1.92
N GLN A 634 -5.61 10.27 1.27
CA GLN A 634 -5.29 8.96 0.69
C GLN A 634 -4.19 9.10 -0.38
N ASP A 635 -4.37 9.98 -1.36
CA ASP A 635 -3.39 10.25 -2.41
C ASP A 635 -2.04 10.73 -1.84
N GLU A 636 -2.06 11.58 -0.80
CA GLU A 636 -0.85 12.00 -0.06
C GLU A 636 -0.09 10.80 0.52
N ARG A 637 -0.80 9.85 1.16
CA ARG A 637 -0.17 8.64 1.71
C ARG A 637 0.38 7.73 0.63
N VAL A 638 -0.33 7.57 -0.48
CA VAL A 638 0.15 6.77 -1.60
C VAL A 638 1.41 7.38 -2.21
N MET A 639 1.51 8.71 -2.30
CA MET A 639 2.74 9.39 -2.72
C MET A 639 3.92 9.19 -1.75
N GLN A 640 3.65 9.10 -0.44
CA GLN A 640 4.65 8.75 0.57
C GLN A 640 5.14 7.30 0.39
N LEU A 641 4.22 6.36 0.15
CA LEU A 641 4.55 4.96 -0.16
C LEU A 641 5.40 4.85 -1.43
N PHE A 642 5.04 5.56 -2.50
CA PHE A 642 5.85 5.60 -3.72
C PHE A 642 7.24 6.22 -3.46
N GLY A 643 7.33 7.19 -2.55
CA GLY A 643 8.60 7.72 -2.07
C GLY A 643 9.48 6.62 -1.48
N LEU A 644 8.92 5.81 -0.55
CA LEU A 644 9.62 4.67 0.03
C LEU A 644 10.03 3.65 -1.05
N ILE A 645 9.13 3.29 -1.97
CA ILE A 645 9.43 2.34 -3.05
C ILE A 645 10.61 2.85 -3.89
N ASN A 646 10.64 4.13 -4.24
CA ASN A 646 11.74 4.72 -5.00
C ASN A 646 13.08 4.65 -4.25
N SER A 647 13.09 4.94 -2.94
CA SER A 647 14.29 4.78 -2.11
C SER A 647 14.77 3.31 -2.08
N LEU A 648 13.83 2.35 -1.98
CA LEU A 648 14.15 0.92 -1.99
C LEU A 648 14.71 0.46 -3.34
N LEU A 649 14.13 0.91 -4.45
CA LEU A 649 14.60 0.61 -5.80
C LEU A 649 15.95 1.29 -6.12
N THR A 650 16.23 2.46 -5.54
CA THR A 650 17.52 3.15 -5.75
C THR A 650 18.65 2.49 -4.95
N ARG A 651 18.33 1.82 -3.84
CA ARG A 651 19.32 1.12 -3.01
C ARG A 651 19.75 -0.23 -3.59
N ASP A 652 18.89 -0.90 -4.33
CA ASP A 652 19.23 -2.18 -4.96
C ASP A 652 20.02 -1.95 -6.26
N ALA A 653 21.20 -2.56 -6.38
CA ALA A 653 22.15 -2.29 -7.46
C ALA A 653 21.58 -2.61 -8.86
N GLU A 654 20.74 -3.63 -8.99
CA GLU A 654 20.19 -4.04 -10.28
C GLU A 654 19.10 -3.07 -10.76
N THR A 655 18.24 -2.63 -9.84
CA THR A 655 17.15 -1.70 -10.12
C THR A 655 17.68 -0.26 -10.27
N ALA A 656 18.68 0.14 -9.49
CA ALA A 656 19.35 1.43 -9.60
C ALA A 656 20.06 1.60 -10.94
N ARG A 657 20.80 0.58 -11.41
CA ARG A 657 21.46 0.59 -12.73
C ARG A 657 20.48 0.82 -13.89
N ARG A 658 19.20 0.47 -13.71
CA ARG A 658 18.14 0.61 -14.72
C ARG A 658 17.26 1.85 -14.50
N SER A 659 17.57 2.66 -13.48
CA SER A 659 16.84 3.87 -13.08
C SER A 659 15.34 3.62 -12.91
N LEU A 660 14.99 2.50 -12.25
CA LEU A 660 13.59 2.17 -11.97
C LEU A 660 13.06 3.08 -10.87
N ALA A 661 12.03 3.86 -11.19
CA ALA A 661 11.35 4.72 -10.25
C ALA A 661 9.88 4.94 -10.67
N ILE A 662 9.04 5.19 -9.68
CA ILE A 662 7.67 5.66 -9.82
C ILE A 662 7.71 7.19 -9.88
N GLU A 663 7.05 7.76 -10.89
CA GLU A 663 6.88 9.20 -10.97
C GLU A 663 5.87 9.66 -9.91
N ARG A 664 6.26 10.68 -9.13
CA ARG A 664 5.46 11.24 -8.05
C ARG A 664 5.08 12.67 -8.37
N PHE A 665 3.94 13.09 -7.86
CA PHE A 665 3.47 14.47 -7.93
C PHE A 665 3.03 14.93 -6.55
N PRO A 666 3.11 16.24 -6.25
CA PRO A 666 2.73 16.74 -4.95
C PRO A 666 1.21 16.68 -4.78
N VAL A 667 0.77 16.24 -3.61
CA VAL A 667 -0.64 16.21 -3.20
C VAL A 667 -0.74 16.97 -1.90
N ILE A 668 -1.59 18.00 -1.86
CA ILE A 668 -1.74 18.90 -0.72
C ILE A 668 -3.22 18.92 -0.31
N PRO A 669 -3.61 18.19 0.74
CA PRO A 669 -4.95 18.31 1.30
C PRO A 669 -5.21 19.74 1.80
N LEU A 670 -6.41 20.27 1.53
CA LEU A 670 -6.85 21.59 2.00
C LEU A 670 -8.00 21.49 3.02
N SER A 671 -8.85 20.47 2.90
CA SER A 671 -9.87 20.09 3.86
C SER A 671 -10.07 18.57 3.88
N SER A 672 -11.07 18.07 4.60
CA SER A 672 -11.48 16.65 4.54
C SER A 672 -11.94 16.21 3.15
N ASN A 673 -12.45 17.15 2.34
CA ASN A 673 -13.10 16.85 1.06
C ASN A 673 -12.54 17.70 -0.10
N SER A 674 -11.36 18.31 0.07
CA SER A 674 -10.73 19.07 -1.01
C SER A 674 -9.22 19.14 -0.87
N GLY A 675 -8.55 19.34 -2.00
CA GLY A 675 -7.13 19.63 -2.01
C GLY A 675 -6.56 19.90 -3.40
N LEU A 676 -5.26 20.14 -3.44
CA LEU A 676 -4.50 20.39 -4.65
C LEU A 676 -3.71 19.13 -5.05
N ILE A 677 -3.71 18.85 -6.34
CA ILE A 677 -2.83 17.87 -6.99
C ILE A 677 -1.92 18.64 -7.95
N GLY A 678 -0.61 18.54 -7.78
CA GLY A 678 0.34 19.11 -8.71
C GLY A 678 0.24 18.44 -10.07
N PHE A 679 0.10 19.24 -11.11
CA PHE A 679 0.06 18.72 -12.47
C PHE A 679 1.46 18.27 -12.88
N TYR A 680 1.56 17.07 -13.45
CA TYR A 680 2.82 16.62 -14.03
C TYR A 680 2.98 17.24 -15.43
N PRO A 681 3.95 18.14 -15.65
CA PRO A 681 4.06 18.87 -16.90
C PRO A 681 4.37 17.95 -18.07
N ASN A 682 3.91 18.32 -19.28
CA ASN A 682 4.15 17.56 -20.52
C ASN A 682 3.65 16.10 -20.49
N CYS A 683 2.54 15.84 -19.78
CA CYS A 683 1.84 14.56 -19.80
C CYS A 683 0.51 14.68 -20.54
N GLU A 684 0.18 13.64 -21.30
CA GLU A 684 -1.12 13.42 -21.95
C GLU A 684 -1.70 12.10 -21.45
N THR A 685 -3.02 12.02 -21.29
CA THR A 685 -3.67 10.75 -20.94
C THR A 685 -3.54 9.74 -22.09
N LEU A 686 -3.53 8.44 -21.80
CA LEU A 686 -3.55 7.42 -22.85
C LEU A 686 -4.80 7.56 -23.73
N HIS A 687 -5.93 7.96 -23.13
CA HIS A 687 -7.15 8.26 -23.86
C HIS A 687 -6.95 9.36 -24.91
N GLU A 688 -6.38 10.51 -24.54
CA GLU A 688 -6.10 11.61 -25.46
C GLU A 688 -5.13 11.19 -26.57
N ILE A 689 -4.03 10.49 -26.23
CA ILE A 689 -3.05 10.02 -27.21
C ILE A 689 -3.70 9.12 -28.27
N ILE A 690 -4.56 8.18 -27.86
CA ILE A 690 -5.24 7.25 -28.76
C ILE A 690 -6.32 7.99 -29.57
N ARG A 691 -7.12 8.86 -28.93
CA ARG A 691 -8.15 9.65 -29.59
C ARG A 691 -7.54 10.51 -30.69
N ASP A 692 -6.50 11.28 -30.38
CA ASP A 692 -5.85 12.19 -31.32
C ASP A 692 -5.21 11.41 -32.49
N TYR A 693 -4.62 10.25 -32.23
CA TYR A 693 -4.13 9.35 -33.28
C TYR A 693 -5.26 8.85 -34.19
N ARG A 694 -6.38 8.39 -33.61
CA ARG A 694 -7.53 7.86 -34.36
C ARG A 694 -8.20 8.93 -35.21
N GLU A 695 -8.41 10.12 -34.66
CA GLU A 695 -8.95 11.27 -35.38
C GLU A 695 -8.07 11.66 -36.56
N ALA A 696 -6.74 11.71 -36.37
CA ALA A 696 -5.79 12.01 -37.45
C ALA A 696 -5.79 10.97 -38.59
N HIS A 697 -6.18 9.71 -38.30
CA HIS A 697 -6.22 8.63 -39.27
C HIS A 697 -7.65 8.27 -39.74
N ASN A 698 -8.66 9.08 -39.39
CA ASN A 698 -10.09 8.83 -39.69
C ASN A 698 -10.60 7.48 -39.17
N ILE A 699 -10.09 7.02 -38.03
CA ILE A 699 -10.56 5.82 -37.33
C ILE A 699 -11.57 6.26 -36.28
N SER A 700 -12.70 5.56 -36.19
CA SER A 700 -13.69 5.85 -35.14
C SER A 700 -13.10 5.58 -33.73
N PRO A 701 -13.22 6.52 -32.77
CA PRO A 701 -12.74 6.32 -31.40
C PRO A 701 -13.30 5.07 -30.72
N ASN A 702 -14.54 4.70 -31.06
CA ASN A 702 -15.28 3.57 -30.47
C ASN A 702 -15.42 2.39 -31.43
N LEU A 703 -14.46 2.20 -32.36
CA LEU A 703 -14.50 1.13 -33.37
C LEU A 703 -14.77 -0.25 -32.75
N GLU A 704 -14.01 -0.64 -31.72
CA GLU A 704 -14.12 -1.96 -31.09
C GLU A 704 -15.49 -2.16 -30.44
N HIS A 705 -15.99 -1.14 -29.73
CA HIS A 705 -17.30 -1.21 -29.10
C HIS A 705 -18.43 -1.26 -30.14
N GLY A 706 -18.29 -0.52 -31.25
CA GLY A 706 -19.21 -0.57 -32.37
C GLY A 706 -19.29 -1.97 -32.99
N LEU A 707 -18.15 -2.64 -33.20
CA LEU A 707 -18.10 -4.02 -33.70
C LEU A 707 -18.71 -5.02 -32.71
N ALA A 708 -18.45 -4.85 -31.42
CA ALA A 708 -19.06 -5.67 -30.37
C ALA A 708 -20.60 -5.55 -30.38
N LEU A 709 -21.13 -4.33 -30.49
CA LEU A 709 -22.58 -4.09 -30.57
C LEU A 709 -23.22 -4.59 -31.87
N GLN A 710 -22.48 -4.59 -32.98
CA GLN A 710 -22.94 -5.19 -34.24
C GLN A 710 -23.07 -6.71 -34.13
N PHE A 711 -22.16 -7.36 -33.41
CA PHE A 711 -22.21 -8.79 -33.15
C PHE A 711 -23.32 -9.14 -32.13
N ALA A 712 -23.43 -8.37 -31.05
CA ALA A 712 -24.45 -8.55 -30.02
C ALA A 712 -25.01 -7.18 -29.55
N PRO A 713 -26.24 -6.81 -29.94
CA PRO A 713 -26.84 -5.52 -29.56
C PRO A 713 -27.03 -5.29 -28.06
N HIS A 714 -27.07 -6.36 -27.26
CA HIS A 714 -27.33 -6.31 -25.81
C HIS A 714 -26.19 -6.95 -25.00
N CYS A 715 -24.97 -6.46 -25.18
CA CYS A 715 -23.77 -6.95 -24.49
C CYS A 715 -23.88 -6.99 -22.95
N ASP A 716 -24.69 -6.11 -22.35
CA ASP A 716 -24.76 -5.96 -20.88
C ASP A 716 -25.40 -7.17 -20.18
N ILE A 717 -26.34 -7.83 -20.84
CA ILE A 717 -27.17 -8.93 -20.29
C ILE A 717 -26.52 -10.31 -20.55
N LEU A 718 -25.40 -10.34 -21.28
CA LEU A 718 -24.74 -11.58 -21.66
C LEU A 718 -24.08 -12.29 -20.46
N THR A 719 -24.08 -13.62 -20.51
CA THR A 719 -23.28 -14.45 -19.60
C THR A 719 -21.78 -14.29 -19.88
N VAL A 720 -20.92 -14.62 -18.92
CA VAL A 720 -19.46 -14.47 -19.07
C VAL A 720 -18.92 -15.16 -20.35
N PRO A 721 -19.25 -16.43 -20.67
CA PRO A 721 -18.74 -17.07 -21.88
C PRO A 721 -19.20 -16.37 -23.17
N GLN A 722 -20.44 -15.87 -23.19
CA GLN A 722 -20.96 -15.10 -24.32
C GLN A 722 -20.23 -13.77 -24.47
N LYS A 723 -19.95 -13.07 -23.36
CA LYS A 723 -19.15 -11.84 -23.38
C LYS A 723 -17.75 -12.08 -23.94
N VAL A 724 -17.13 -13.21 -23.60
CA VAL A 724 -15.82 -13.60 -24.15
C VAL A 724 -15.87 -13.80 -25.66
N GLU A 725 -16.91 -14.45 -26.18
CA GLU A 725 -17.08 -14.62 -27.64
C GLU A 725 -17.18 -13.27 -28.37
N VAL A 726 -17.99 -12.34 -27.85
CA VAL A 726 -18.10 -10.97 -28.42
C VAL A 726 -16.77 -10.23 -28.31
N PHE A 727 -16.08 -10.38 -27.17
CA PHE A 727 -14.79 -9.75 -26.92
C PHE A 727 -13.73 -10.24 -27.92
N GLU A 728 -13.55 -11.55 -28.06
CA GLU A 728 -12.60 -12.16 -28.99
C GLU A 728 -12.92 -11.86 -30.45
N TYR A 729 -14.21 -11.78 -30.80
CA TYR A 729 -14.64 -11.31 -32.11
C TYR A 729 -14.15 -9.89 -32.39
N ALA A 730 -14.38 -8.95 -31.47
CA ALA A 730 -13.92 -7.57 -31.63
C ALA A 730 -12.38 -7.48 -31.66
N LEU A 731 -11.68 -8.28 -30.86
CA LEU A 731 -10.22 -8.34 -30.85
C LEU A 731 -9.66 -8.82 -32.20
N SER A 732 -10.24 -9.87 -32.77
CA SER A 732 -9.77 -10.47 -34.03
C SER A 732 -9.98 -9.58 -35.25
N ASN A 733 -10.98 -8.69 -35.20
CA ASN A 733 -11.32 -7.76 -36.28
C ASN A 733 -10.64 -6.40 -36.17
N THR A 734 -9.78 -6.17 -35.17
CA THR A 734 -9.11 -4.88 -34.95
C THR A 734 -7.62 -5.07 -34.63
N PRO A 735 -6.74 -4.18 -35.13
CA PRO A 735 -5.29 -4.42 -35.05
C PRO A 735 -4.66 -4.14 -33.67
N GLY A 736 -5.22 -3.24 -32.85
CA GLY A 736 -4.72 -2.94 -31.50
C GLY A 736 -3.31 -2.32 -31.43
N ASN A 737 -2.82 -1.68 -32.50
CA ASN A 737 -1.46 -1.13 -32.58
C ASN A 737 -1.41 0.41 -32.53
N ASP A 738 -2.50 1.06 -32.16
CA ASP A 738 -2.66 2.51 -32.22
C ASP A 738 -1.66 3.22 -31.30
N LEU A 739 -1.50 2.74 -30.06
CA LEU A 739 -0.55 3.33 -29.11
C LEU A 739 0.91 3.13 -29.57
N GLN A 740 1.23 1.97 -30.14
CA GLN A 740 2.56 1.67 -30.69
C GLN A 740 2.90 2.64 -31.82
N ARG A 741 1.93 2.90 -32.72
CA ARG A 741 2.09 3.84 -33.84
C ARG A 741 2.13 5.29 -33.36
N ALA A 742 1.27 5.66 -32.42
CA ALA A 742 1.27 7.00 -31.82
C ALA A 742 2.62 7.32 -31.16
N LEU A 743 3.20 6.37 -30.42
CA LEU A 743 4.54 6.47 -29.83
C LEU A 743 5.63 6.70 -30.89
N TRP A 744 5.53 6.01 -32.03
CA TRP A 744 6.44 6.22 -33.16
C TRP A 744 6.28 7.62 -33.75
N TYR A 745 5.05 8.03 -34.09
CA TYR A 745 4.78 9.33 -34.72
C TYR A 745 5.10 10.53 -33.82
N LYS A 746 4.90 10.41 -32.50
CA LYS A 746 5.25 11.46 -31.53
C LYS A 746 6.76 11.50 -31.22
N SER A 747 7.56 10.55 -31.70
CA SER A 747 9.00 10.53 -31.44
C SER A 747 9.77 11.26 -32.54
N PRO A 748 10.73 12.14 -32.20
CA PRO A 748 11.46 12.93 -33.19
C PRO A 748 12.42 12.09 -34.04
N ASN A 749 12.96 11.01 -33.48
CA ASN A 749 13.88 10.10 -34.15
C ASN A 749 13.79 8.68 -33.53
N ALA A 750 14.43 7.71 -34.19
CA ALA A 750 14.37 6.30 -33.81
C ALA A 750 15.06 5.98 -32.47
N GLU A 751 16.10 6.72 -32.10
CA GLU A 751 16.81 6.54 -30.83
C GLU A 751 15.94 6.98 -29.66
N THR A 752 15.37 8.19 -29.73
CA THR A 752 14.42 8.70 -28.75
C THR A 752 13.19 7.81 -28.64
N TRP A 753 12.69 7.28 -29.76
CA TRP A 753 11.60 6.29 -29.73
C TRP A 753 12.00 5.03 -28.93
N LEU A 754 13.19 4.50 -29.16
CA LEU A 754 13.68 3.30 -28.48
C LEU A 754 13.86 3.54 -26.96
N GLU A 755 14.40 4.69 -26.59
CA GLU A 755 14.53 5.11 -25.18
C GLU A 755 13.15 5.29 -24.53
N ARG A 756 12.24 6.04 -25.18
CA ARG A 756 10.85 6.24 -24.72
C ARG A 756 10.13 4.93 -24.51
N ARG A 757 10.23 4.00 -25.47
CA ARG A 757 9.64 2.67 -25.37
C ARG A 757 10.21 1.87 -24.21
N THR A 758 11.52 1.94 -23.99
CA THR A 758 12.18 1.26 -22.87
C THR A 758 11.71 1.82 -21.52
N ASN A 759 11.62 3.15 -21.40
CA ASN A 759 11.11 3.83 -20.22
C ASN A 759 9.63 3.55 -19.97
N TYR A 760 8.82 3.52 -21.03
CA TYR A 760 7.42 3.10 -21.02
C TYR A 760 7.27 1.69 -20.43
N THR A 761 7.98 0.70 -20.99
CA THR A 761 7.88 -0.70 -20.52
C THR A 761 8.32 -0.84 -19.06
N ARG A 762 9.41 -0.17 -18.66
CA ARG A 762 9.93 -0.21 -17.28
C ARG A 762 8.98 0.46 -16.29
N SER A 763 8.51 1.68 -16.60
CA SER A 763 7.60 2.42 -15.72
C SER A 763 6.25 1.72 -15.57
N LEU A 764 5.72 1.16 -16.66
CA LEU A 764 4.51 0.34 -16.63
C LEU A 764 4.70 -0.88 -15.72
N ALA A 765 5.81 -1.63 -15.85
CA ALA A 765 6.08 -2.79 -15.00
C ALA A 765 6.22 -2.44 -13.51
N VAL A 766 6.94 -1.36 -13.18
CA VAL A 766 7.08 -0.90 -11.79
C VAL A 766 5.71 -0.53 -11.21
N MET A 767 4.90 0.23 -11.96
CA MET A 767 3.56 0.63 -11.52
C MET A 767 2.57 -0.53 -11.45
N SER A 768 2.64 -1.52 -12.35
CA SER A 768 1.82 -2.73 -12.26
C SER A 768 2.05 -3.48 -10.94
N ILE A 769 3.30 -3.62 -10.53
CA ILE A 769 3.63 -4.33 -9.28
C ILE A 769 3.31 -3.50 -8.05
N ALA A 770 3.66 -2.21 -8.04
CA ALA A 770 3.32 -1.32 -6.92
C ALA A 770 1.80 -1.18 -6.75
N GLY A 771 1.07 -1.02 -7.87
CA GLY A 771 -0.39 -0.96 -7.90
C GLY A 771 -1.05 -2.25 -7.43
N TYR A 772 -0.54 -3.41 -7.83
CA TYR A 772 -1.02 -4.70 -7.34
C TYR A 772 -0.82 -4.86 -5.83
N ILE A 773 0.35 -4.52 -5.27
CA ILE A 773 0.58 -4.61 -3.82
C ILE A 773 -0.40 -3.71 -3.06
N LEU A 774 -0.61 -2.48 -3.54
CA LEU A 774 -1.56 -1.53 -2.97
C LEU A 774 -3.04 -1.94 -3.18
N GLY A 775 -3.34 -2.68 -4.23
CA GLY A 775 -4.71 -2.96 -4.68
C GLY A 775 -5.36 -1.77 -5.38
N LEU A 776 -4.60 -1.09 -6.25
CA LEU A 776 -5.04 0.10 -6.97
C LEU A 776 -5.96 -0.29 -8.16
N GLY A 777 -7.24 0.04 -8.07
CA GLY A 777 -8.28 -0.19 -9.07
C GLY A 777 -8.67 1.06 -9.88
N ASP A 778 -9.68 0.96 -10.74
CA ASP A 778 -10.17 1.99 -11.67
C ASP A 778 -9.07 2.54 -12.61
N ARG A 779 -8.29 1.62 -13.19
CA ARG A 779 -7.18 1.96 -14.11
C ARG A 779 -7.67 2.09 -15.56
N HIS A 780 -8.66 2.93 -15.79
CA HIS A 780 -9.12 3.28 -17.14
C HIS A 780 -8.15 4.24 -17.87
N PRO A 781 -8.20 4.39 -19.21
CA PRO A 781 -7.19 5.13 -19.97
C PRO A 781 -7.04 6.62 -19.63
N ASN A 782 -8.06 7.26 -19.03
CA ASN A 782 -7.95 8.64 -18.52
C ASN A 782 -7.13 8.76 -17.23
N ASN A 783 -6.99 7.66 -16.45
CA ASN A 783 -6.25 7.63 -15.18
C ASN A 783 -4.78 7.20 -15.36
N ILE A 784 -4.35 6.99 -16.60
CA ILE A 784 -2.99 6.64 -16.97
C ILE A 784 -2.51 7.67 -17.97
N MET A 785 -1.45 8.40 -17.62
CA MET A 785 -0.80 9.39 -18.45
C MET A 785 0.55 8.91 -18.93
N MET A 786 1.02 9.47 -20.04
CA MET A 786 2.36 9.26 -20.56
C MET A 786 3.05 10.61 -20.71
N HIS A 787 4.29 10.69 -20.22
CA HIS A 787 5.11 11.87 -20.40
C HIS A 787 5.67 11.94 -21.82
N ASP A 788 5.48 13.09 -22.48
CA ASP A 788 5.75 13.24 -23.90
C ASP A 788 7.24 13.10 -24.26
N ARG A 789 8.17 13.57 -23.44
CA ARG A 789 9.61 13.46 -23.78
C ARG A 789 10.22 12.11 -23.40
N THR A 790 10.04 11.71 -22.14
CA THR A 790 10.65 10.51 -21.55
C THR A 790 9.90 9.20 -21.86
N GLY A 791 8.62 9.24 -22.22
CA GLY A 791 7.78 8.05 -22.43
C GLY A 791 7.36 7.32 -21.15
N LYS A 792 7.68 7.84 -19.96
CA LYS A 792 7.30 7.22 -18.69
C LYS A 792 5.79 7.34 -18.45
N ILE A 793 5.23 6.29 -17.83
CA ILE A 793 3.83 6.24 -17.43
C ILE A 793 3.65 6.84 -16.03
N VAL A 794 2.59 7.61 -15.85
CA VAL A 794 2.16 8.23 -14.59
C VAL A 794 0.72 7.85 -14.33
N HIS A 795 0.43 7.23 -13.19
CA HIS A 795 -0.94 6.93 -12.78
C HIS A 795 -1.47 8.10 -11.95
N ILE A 796 -2.70 8.53 -12.23
CA ILE A 796 -3.40 9.58 -11.47
C ILE A 796 -4.71 9.03 -10.90
N ASP A 797 -5.35 9.82 -10.05
CA ASP A 797 -6.62 9.48 -9.39
C ASP A 797 -6.51 8.18 -8.56
N LEU A 798 -5.98 8.26 -7.34
CA LEU A 798 -5.61 7.08 -6.55
C LEU A 798 -6.66 6.74 -5.48
N GLY A 799 -7.91 7.19 -5.66
CA GLY A 799 -9.00 6.99 -4.71
C GLY A 799 -9.41 5.51 -4.51
N ASP A 800 -9.34 4.68 -5.54
CA ASP A 800 -9.68 3.25 -5.44
C ASP A 800 -8.45 2.39 -5.07
N CYS A 801 -8.04 2.42 -3.80
CA CYS A 801 -6.98 1.53 -3.28
C CYS A 801 -7.57 0.30 -2.58
N PHE A 802 -6.73 -0.65 -2.18
CA PHE A 802 -7.10 -1.81 -1.36
C PHE A 802 -8.18 -2.74 -1.95
N GLU A 803 -8.19 -2.89 -3.28
CA GLU A 803 -9.14 -3.75 -4.00
C GLU A 803 -10.61 -3.30 -3.88
N LEU A 804 -10.84 -2.02 -3.55
CA LEU A 804 -12.19 -1.45 -3.49
C LEU A 804 -12.96 -1.68 -4.80
N ALA A 805 -12.30 -1.52 -5.94
CA ALA A 805 -12.90 -1.76 -7.26
C ALA A 805 -13.27 -3.24 -7.50
N ALA A 806 -12.51 -4.18 -6.94
CA ALA A 806 -12.78 -5.62 -7.05
C ALA A 806 -13.96 -6.07 -6.17
N HIS A 807 -14.25 -5.34 -5.08
CA HIS A 807 -15.34 -5.62 -4.15
C HIS A 807 -16.65 -4.89 -4.46
N ARG A 808 -16.74 -4.17 -5.60
CA ARG A 808 -17.98 -3.49 -6.00
C ARG A 808 -19.08 -4.50 -6.38
N ASP A 809 -20.29 -4.25 -5.91
CA ASP A 809 -21.48 -5.07 -6.25
C ASP A 809 -21.80 -5.10 -7.75
N LYS A 810 -21.50 -3.99 -8.44
CA LYS A 810 -21.74 -3.81 -9.86
C LYS A 810 -20.42 -3.71 -10.61
N LEU A 811 -20.21 -4.63 -11.56
CA LEU A 811 -19.06 -4.67 -12.47
C LEU A 811 -17.71 -4.62 -11.72
N PRO A 812 -17.42 -5.62 -10.87
CA PRO A 812 -16.17 -5.67 -10.13
C PRO A 812 -14.96 -5.76 -11.07
N GLU A 813 -13.87 -5.09 -10.70
CA GLU A 813 -12.61 -5.20 -11.43
C GLU A 813 -11.90 -6.51 -11.09
N MET A 814 -11.79 -7.41 -12.08
CA MET A 814 -11.28 -8.78 -11.89
C MET A 814 -9.81 -8.93 -12.31
N VAL A 815 -9.11 -7.82 -12.54
CA VAL A 815 -7.71 -7.79 -13.00
C VAL A 815 -6.79 -7.16 -11.95
N PRO A 816 -5.56 -7.66 -11.74
CA PRO A 816 -4.64 -7.10 -10.75
C PRO A 816 -4.05 -5.74 -11.17
N PHE A 817 -3.97 -5.49 -12.48
CA PHE A 817 -3.56 -4.24 -13.09
C PHE A 817 -3.92 -4.25 -14.58
N ARG A 818 -3.97 -3.07 -15.20
CA ARG A 818 -4.21 -2.94 -16.65
C ARG A 818 -3.00 -3.44 -17.44
N LEU A 819 -3.14 -4.58 -18.12
CA LEU A 819 -2.17 -5.09 -19.09
C LEU A 819 -2.89 -5.58 -20.35
N THR A 820 -3.57 -4.66 -21.02
CA THR A 820 -4.36 -4.94 -22.22
C THR A 820 -3.50 -5.01 -23.49
N ARG A 821 -4.06 -5.52 -24.60
CA ARG A 821 -3.29 -5.77 -25.82
C ARG A 821 -2.60 -4.52 -26.38
N MET A 822 -3.21 -3.34 -26.36
CA MET A 822 -2.58 -2.11 -26.88
C MET A 822 -1.37 -1.71 -26.04
N LEU A 823 -1.42 -1.93 -24.72
CA LEU A 823 -0.26 -1.69 -23.86
C LEU A 823 0.86 -2.68 -24.16
N ILE A 824 0.53 -3.95 -24.35
CA ILE A 824 1.47 -5.03 -24.66
C ILE A 824 2.12 -4.82 -26.03
N MET A 825 1.34 -4.51 -27.06
CA MET A 825 1.84 -4.31 -28.43
C MET A 825 2.77 -3.09 -28.55
N SER A 826 2.66 -2.14 -27.62
CA SER A 826 3.54 -0.96 -27.57
C SER A 826 4.93 -1.26 -26.98
N MET A 827 5.14 -2.45 -26.41
CA MET A 827 6.43 -2.90 -25.87
C MET A 827 7.40 -3.35 -26.97
N GLU A 828 8.54 -3.93 -26.58
CA GLU A 828 9.48 -4.54 -27.53
C GLU A 828 8.96 -5.84 -28.19
N VAL A 829 9.76 -6.41 -29.09
CA VAL A 829 9.43 -7.61 -29.86
C VAL A 829 9.13 -8.83 -28.98
N SER A 830 9.81 -8.95 -27.84
CA SER A 830 9.56 -10.00 -26.84
C SER A 830 8.32 -9.73 -25.97
N THR A 831 7.56 -8.67 -26.26
CA THR A 831 6.32 -8.24 -25.60
C THR A 831 6.45 -8.28 -24.08
N ILE A 832 5.69 -9.17 -23.42
CA ILE A 832 5.62 -9.30 -21.97
C ILE A 832 6.86 -10.04 -21.43
N GLU A 833 7.33 -11.06 -22.15
CA GLU A 833 8.43 -11.95 -21.71
C GLU A 833 9.81 -11.28 -21.71
N GLY A 834 9.90 -10.04 -22.24
CA GLY A 834 11.13 -9.25 -22.23
C GLY A 834 11.30 -8.39 -20.97
N THR A 835 11.52 -7.10 -21.19
CA THR A 835 11.82 -6.08 -20.17
C THR A 835 10.69 -5.95 -19.17
N PHE A 836 9.43 -6.13 -19.57
CA PHE A 836 8.30 -6.03 -18.65
C PHE A 836 8.41 -7.07 -17.54
N LYS A 837 8.42 -8.37 -17.88
CA LYS A 837 8.52 -9.47 -16.91
C LYS A 837 9.82 -9.42 -16.12
N PHE A 838 10.95 -9.10 -16.77
CA PHE A 838 12.21 -8.91 -16.08
C PHE A 838 12.10 -7.81 -15.01
N THR A 839 11.57 -6.64 -15.37
CA THR A 839 11.42 -5.50 -14.45
C THR A 839 10.44 -5.83 -13.33
N ALA A 840 9.31 -6.46 -13.65
CA ALA A 840 8.31 -6.90 -12.68
C ALA A 840 8.90 -7.86 -11.63
N ASN A 841 9.73 -8.83 -12.06
CA ASN A 841 10.43 -9.75 -11.16
C ASN A 841 11.39 -9.02 -10.19
N HIS A 842 12.16 -8.06 -10.69
CA HIS A 842 13.11 -7.31 -9.85
C HIS A 842 12.38 -6.38 -8.87
N THR A 843 11.36 -5.67 -9.34
CA THR A 843 10.51 -4.84 -8.48
C THR A 843 9.87 -5.70 -7.39
N MET A 844 9.24 -6.82 -7.75
CA MET A 844 8.61 -7.72 -6.77
C MET A 844 9.65 -8.30 -5.79
N ARG A 845 10.84 -8.69 -6.26
CA ARG A 845 11.95 -9.14 -5.40
C ARG A 845 12.29 -8.08 -4.34
N VAL A 846 12.48 -6.82 -4.77
CA VAL A 846 12.82 -5.71 -3.86
C VAL A 846 11.69 -5.44 -2.87
N LEU A 847 10.43 -5.41 -3.31
CA LEU A 847 9.29 -5.18 -2.42
C LEU A 847 9.14 -6.31 -1.39
N ARG A 848 9.22 -7.58 -1.80
CA ARG A 848 9.13 -8.73 -0.88
C ARG A 848 10.29 -8.80 0.11
N ALA A 849 11.50 -8.43 -0.33
CA ALA A 849 12.68 -8.37 0.53
C ALA A 849 12.56 -7.27 1.62
N ASN A 850 11.79 -6.22 1.36
CA ASN A 850 11.59 -5.09 2.28
C ASN A 850 10.13 -5.00 2.76
N ARG A 851 9.44 -6.14 2.85
CA ARG A 851 8.02 -6.20 3.24
C ARG A 851 7.74 -5.49 4.56
N ASP A 852 8.63 -5.62 5.55
CA ASP A 852 8.40 -5.05 6.89
C ASP A 852 8.38 -3.51 6.86
N SER A 853 9.17 -2.91 5.97
CA SER A 853 9.21 -1.46 5.70
C SER A 853 7.92 -0.99 5.03
N LEU A 854 7.46 -1.72 4.01
CA LEU A 854 6.21 -1.41 3.29
C LEU A 854 5.00 -1.57 4.21
N MET A 855 4.96 -2.66 4.98
CA MET A 855 3.93 -2.92 5.98
C MET A 855 3.90 -1.83 7.05
N ALA A 856 5.03 -1.26 7.45
CA ALA A 856 5.04 -0.16 8.43
C ALA A 856 4.28 1.08 7.91
N VAL A 857 4.50 1.46 6.65
CA VAL A 857 3.78 2.58 6.00
C VAL A 857 2.31 2.25 5.81
N LEU A 858 2.02 1.05 5.27
CA LEU A 858 0.67 0.62 4.95
C LEU A 858 -0.19 0.41 6.20
N GLU A 859 0.36 -0.15 7.28
CA GLU A 859 -0.32 -0.24 8.58
C GLU A 859 -0.62 1.15 9.15
N ALA A 860 0.37 2.05 9.15
CA ALA A 860 0.18 3.41 9.64
C ALA A 860 -0.92 4.16 8.86
N PHE A 861 -1.03 3.88 7.55
CA PHE A 861 -2.09 4.41 6.69
C PHE A 861 -3.45 3.74 6.95
N VAL A 862 -3.50 2.41 7.01
CA VAL A 862 -4.75 1.66 7.19
C VAL A 862 -5.37 1.88 8.58
N PHE A 863 -4.53 2.09 9.59
CA PHE A 863 -4.97 2.42 10.95
C PHE A 863 -5.00 3.93 11.23
N ASP A 864 -4.95 4.78 10.19
CA ASP A 864 -5.16 6.22 10.34
C ASP A 864 -6.64 6.48 10.70
N PRO A 865 -6.94 7.09 11.86
CA PRO A 865 -8.31 7.29 12.34
C PRO A 865 -9.12 8.22 11.45
N LEU A 866 -8.46 8.98 10.58
CA LEU A 866 -9.10 9.94 9.69
C LEU A 866 -9.48 9.35 8.33
N VAL A 867 -9.00 8.15 8.03
CA VAL A 867 -9.35 7.41 6.80
C VAL A 867 -10.71 6.76 7.03
N SER A 868 -11.73 7.29 6.36
CA SER A 868 -13.08 6.75 6.44
C SER A 868 -13.21 5.51 5.56
N TRP A 869 -13.39 4.34 6.16
CA TRP A 869 -13.72 3.08 5.46
C TRP A 869 -15.19 3.00 5.01
N SER A 870 -15.89 4.14 4.91
CA SER A 870 -17.32 4.26 4.63
C SER A 870 -17.77 3.58 3.34
N TYR A 871 -16.83 3.28 2.43
CA TYR A 871 -17.06 2.65 1.14
C TYR A 871 -17.13 1.11 1.20
N ILE A 872 -16.74 0.48 2.31
CA ILE A 872 -16.78 -0.97 2.54
C ILE A 872 -17.82 -1.27 3.62
N GLN A 873 -18.99 -0.64 3.62
CA GLN A 873 -20.10 -1.13 4.43
C GLN A 873 -20.77 -2.27 3.67
N ASP A 874 -20.74 -3.48 4.25
CA ASP A 874 -21.61 -4.55 3.77
C ASP A 874 -23.04 -4.14 4.13
N PRO A 875 -23.99 -4.13 3.19
CA PRO A 875 -25.39 -3.96 3.52
C PRO A 875 -25.88 -5.28 4.11
N ASP A 876 -25.65 -5.50 5.41
CA ASP A 876 -26.41 -6.42 6.28
C ASP A 876 -25.69 -6.56 7.63
N ASN A 877 -25.98 -5.67 8.58
CA ASN A 877 -25.84 -5.99 10.01
C ASN A 877 -26.66 -5.07 10.94
N SER A 878 -27.70 -4.43 10.41
CA SER A 878 -28.66 -3.65 11.21
C SER A 878 -30.04 -4.30 11.20
N ASP A 879 -30.10 -5.62 11.40
CA ASP A 879 -31.33 -6.33 11.75
C ASP A 879 -31.03 -7.80 12.16
N ASP A 880 -30.32 -8.01 13.28
CA ASP A 880 -30.46 -9.29 14.00
C ASP A 880 -30.17 -9.16 15.50
N THR A 881 -31.09 -8.53 16.21
CA THR A 881 -31.29 -8.80 17.64
C THR A 881 -32.66 -9.44 17.83
N GLY A 882 -32.76 -10.74 17.54
CA GLY A 882 -34.00 -11.49 17.68
C GLY A 882 -33.82 -13.00 17.74
N THR A 883 -33.29 -13.51 18.86
CA THR A 883 -33.47 -14.87 19.40
C THR A 883 -33.74 -16.03 18.42
N ALA A 884 -32.73 -16.89 18.28
CA ALA A 884 -32.81 -18.22 17.69
C ALA A 884 -34.05 -19.02 18.12
N THR A 885 -34.91 -19.38 17.16
CA THR A 885 -35.62 -20.67 17.21
C THR A 885 -35.67 -21.36 15.86
N ASN A 886 -35.11 -22.56 15.89
CA ASN A 886 -34.96 -23.53 14.84
C ASN A 886 -36.32 -24.16 14.48
N ARG A 887 -36.76 -24.15 13.21
CA ARG A 887 -37.68 -25.18 12.67
C ARG A 887 -37.72 -25.21 11.14
N ARG A 888 -37.14 -26.29 10.59
CA ARG A 888 -37.37 -26.82 9.24
C ARG A 888 -38.86 -27.14 9.02
N ARG A 889 -39.40 -26.83 7.83
CA ARG A 889 -40.36 -27.68 7.09
C ARG A 889 -40.45 -27.30 5.59
N PRO A 890 -40.75 -28.27 4.69
CA PRO A 890 -40.47 -28.25 3.25
C PRO A 890 -41.66 -27.71 2.40
N PRO A 891 -41.49 -27.53 1.07
CA PRO A 891 -42.44 -26.77 0.26
C PRO A 891 -43.63 -27.61 -0.19
N ALA A 892 -44.80 -26.99 -0.28
CA ALA A 892 -45.97 -27.58 -0.93
C ALA A 892 -46.51 -26.61 -1.99
N ASN A 893 -46.73 -27.21 -3.16
CA ASN A 893 -47.19 -26.67 -4.41
C ASN A 893 -48.71 -26.38 -4.41
N THR A 894 -49.10 -25.64 -5.45
CA THR A 894 -50.37 -25.71 -6.20
C THR A 894 -51.64 -24.96 -5.75
N SER A 895 -52.08 -24.12 -6.72
CA SER A 895 -53.43 -23.90 -7.25
C SER A 895 -54.45 -23.06 -6.48
N ALA A 896 -54.76 -21.91 -7.08
CA ALA A 896 -56.09 -21.38 -7.41
C ALA A 896 -57.26 -21.70 -6.47
N ASN A 897 -57.90 -20.66 -5.89
CA ASN A 897 -59.19 -20.18 -6.38
C ASN A 897 -59.61 -18.85 -5.71
N ALA A 898 -60.51 -18.15 -6.39
CA ALA A 898 -61.05 -16.84 -6.09
C ALA A 898 -62.15 -16.80 -5.00
N ASN A 899 -62.57 -15.57 -4.70
CA ASN A 899 -63.73 -15.06 -3.93
C ASN A 899 -63.53 -14.88 -2.42
N ALA A 900 -64.03 -13.85 -1.75
CA ALA A 900 -64.62 -12.53 -2.04
C ALA A 900 -65.13 -11.99 -0.69
N ASN A 901 -65.12 -10.66 -0.50
CA ASN A 901 -65.83 -9.87 0.54
C ASN A 901 -65.33 -10.03 2.00
N ASN A 902 -65.15 -8.98 2.82
CA ASN A 902 -65.76 -7.64 2.83
C ASN A 902 -64.90 -6.59 3.61
N ASN A 903 -65.16 -5.31 3.28
CA ASN A 903 -64.75 -4.04 3.90
C ASN A 903 -64.48 -3.98 5.42
N ALA A 904 -63.43 -3.23 5.81
CA ALA A 904 -63.55 -2.11 6.75
C ALA A 904 -62.31 -1.16 6.71
N ASN A 905 -62.60 0.09 6.32
CA ASN A 905 -61.87 1.36 6.46
C ASN A 905 -60.57 1.46 7.29
N GLY A 906 -59.53 2.01 6.65
CA GLY A 906 -58.43 2.77 7.25
C GLY A 906 -57.90 3.79 6.22
N PRO A 907 -57.47 5.01 6.60
CA PRO A 907 -57.25 6.09 5.65
C PRO A 907 -56.04 5.83 4.74
N ASN A 908 -56.28 5.90 3.43
CA ASN A 908 -55.27 5.92 2.38
C ASN A 908 -54.29 7.08 2.60
N ASN A 909 -53.05 6.80 3.00
CA ASN A 909 -51.94 7.70 2.72
C ASN A 909 -51.36 7.33 1.35
N ARG A 910 -51.97 7.87 0.29
CA ARG A 910 -51.45 7.80 -1.08
C ARG A 910 -50.24 8.72 -1.18
N ILE A 911 -49.05 8.17 -0.98
CA ILE A 911 -47.80 8.87 -1.24
C ILE A 911 -47.68 9.16 -2.76
N ASN A 912 -47.36 10.41 -3.10
CA ASN A 912 -47.27 11.01 -4.43
C ASN A 912 -46.23 10.33 -5.36
N HIS A 913 -46.66 9.32 -6.13
CA HIS A 913 -45.85 8.72 -7.20
C HIS A 913 -45.49 9.71 -8.34
N GLU A 914 -46.23 10.81 -8.50
CA GLU A 914 -46.00 11.82 -9.56
C GLU A 914 -44.85 12.79 -9.27
N GLN A 915 -44.59 13.15 -8.02
CA GLN A 915 -43.49 14.07 -7.66
C GLN A 915 -42.13 13.38 -7.79
N LEU A 916 -42.04 12.12 -7.35
CA LEU A 916 -40.89 11.25 -7.62
C LEU A 916 -40.68 11.04 -9.13
N ALA A 917 -41.78 10.91 -9.90
CA ALA A 917 -41.72 10.83 -11.35
C ALA A 917 -41.20 12.13 -11.99
N ARG A 918 -41.61 13.32 -11.50
CA ARG A 918 -41.12 14.63 -11.98
C ARG A 918 -39.62 14.81 -11.73
N TRP A 919 -39.10 14.42 -10.55
CA TRP A 919 -37.65 14.42 -10.32
C TRP A 919 -36.92 13.36 -11.12
N SER A 920 -37.44 12.13 -11.18
CA SER A 920 -36.83 11.06 -11.98
C SER A 920 -36.84 11.38 -13.49
N ALA A 921 -37.82 12.15 -13.98
CA ALA A 921 -37.92 12.54 -15.38
C ALA A 921 -36.98 13.71 -15.74
N ALA A 922 -36.74 14.66 -14.82
CA ALA A 922 -35.72 15.70 -15.02
C ALA A 922 -34.29 15.14 -14.90
N GLY A 923 -34.08 14.14 -14.04
CA GLY A 923 -32.80 13.43 -13.93
C GLY A 923 -32.52 12.44 -15.07
N ARG A 924 -33.53 12.04 -15.85
CA ARG A 924 -33.40 11.04 -16.93
C ARG A 924 -32.63 11.54 -18.17
N ALA A 925 -32.54 12.84 -18.39
CA ALA A 925 -31.73 13.39 -19.48
C ALA A 925 -30.22 13.39 -19.17
N SER A 926 -29.82 13.08 -17.93
CA SER A 926 -28.42 13.00 -17.50
C SER A 926 -28.09 11.66 -16.80
N ARG A 927 -28.95 10.65 -16.96
CA ARG A 927 -28.78 9.31 -16.37
C ARG A 927 -28.82 8.23 -17.45
N ALA A 928 -27.65 7.93 -17.99
CA ALA A 928 -27.28 6.54 -18.22
C ALA A 928 -26.23 6.19 -17.16
N HIS A 929 -26.54 5.16 -16.37
CA HIS A 929 -25.63 4.41 -15.51
C HIS A 929 -25.27 4.91 -14.07
N TYR A 930 -25.85 4.13 -13.14
CA TYR A 930 -25.43 3.73 -11.79
C TYR A 930 -25.93 4.51 -10.56
N ASP A 931 -26.52 3.70 -9.67
CA ASP A 931 -27.06 4.04 -8.35
C ASP A 931 -25.95 4.39 -7.36
N ALA A 932 -26.31 5.32 -6.48
CA ALA A 932 -25.48 5.94 -5.48
C ALA A 932 -25.48 5.14 -4.17
N ALA A 933 -24.30 4.76 -3.68
CA ALA A 933 -24.06 4.62 -2.25
C ALA A 933 -23.89 6.05 -1.68
N GLY A 934 -24.71 6.40 -0.71
CA GLY A 934 -24.73 7.72 -0.08
C GLY A 934 -23.52 7.94 0.82
N ILE A 935 -22.90 9.11 0.69
CA ILE A 935 -21.86 9.60 1.62
C ILE A 935 -22.17 11.08 1.88
N PRO A 936 -22.23 11.52 3.15
CA PRO A 936 -22.67 12.84 3.54
C PRO A 936 -21.60 13.91 3.29
N LEU A 937 -22.05 15.12 2.98
CA LEU A 937 -21.22 16.28 2.65
C LEU A 937 -20.93 17.17 3.86
N GLY A 938 -19.63 17.47 4.04
CA GLY A 938 -19.07 18.82 4.15
C GLY A 938 -19.12 19.59 5.47
N SER A 939 -18.05 20.34 5.76
CA SER A 939 -18.07 21.58 6.54
C SER A 939 -16.93 22.53 6.15
N ARG A 940 -17.19 23.82 6.40
CA ARG A 940 -16.70 25.05 5.76
C ARG A 940 -15.39 25.64 6.30
N PRO A 941 -14.82 26.66 5.61
CA PRO A 941 -13.99 27.69 6.23
C PRO A 941 -14.82 28.65 7.12
N ASP A 942 -14.54 28.56 8.42
CA ASP A 942 -14.70 29.46 9.58
C ASP A 942 -16.10 29.94 10.09
N GLU A 943 -16.18 29.95 11.43
CA GLU A 943 -17.26 29.98 12.46
C GLU A 943 -18.24 31.19 12.48
N PRO A 944 -19.43 31.18 13.18
CA PRO A 944 -19.71 30.46 14.45
C PRO A 944 -21.08 29.76 14.66
N ARG A 945 -21.02 28.77 15.57
CA ARG A 945 -22.08 28.19 16.43
C ARG A 945 -23.33 27.58 15.76
N GLY A 946 -23.33 26.25 15.66
CA GLY A 946 -24.56 25.46 15.55
C GLY A 946 -24.44 24.18 14.73
N SER A 947 -23.85 23.13 15.34
CA SER A 947 -24.06 21.70 15.10
C SER A 947 -24.45 21.21 13.70
N PHE A 948 -23.52 20.51 13.03
CA PHE A 948 -23.84 19.43 12.08
C PHE A 948 -22.90 18.22 12.21
N SER A 949 -23.30 17.27 13.07
CA SER A 949 -23.41 15.82 12.82
C SER A 949 -23.42 15.12 14.18
N HIS A 950 -24.60 14.95 14.77
CA HIS A 950 -24.76 13.93 15.78
C HIS A 950 -24.89 12.62 15.01
N ASN A 951 -23.78 11.90 14.88
CA ASN A 951 -23.76 10.56 14.34
C ASN A 951 -24.24 9.65 15.48
N PRO A 952 -25.44 9.03 15.43
CA PRO A 952 -25.94 8.25 16.56
C PRO A 952 -25.10 7.00 16.88
N GLY A 953 -24.09 6.71 16.06
CA GLY A 953 -23.07 5.68 16.31
C GLY A 953 -21.79 6.16 17.00
N TYR A 954 -21.62 7.46 17.30
CA TYR A 954 -20.43 7.98 17.99
C TYR A 954 -20.58 8.17 19.50
N ASP A 955 -21.79 8.09 20.04
CA ASP A 955 -22.04 8.24 21.49
C ASP A 955 -21.99 6.90 22.26
N GLY A 956 -21.54 5.82 21.61
CA GLY A 956 -21.43 4.51 22.25
C GLY A 956 -20.46 3.53 21.60
N ALA A 957 -19.81 3.89 20.49
CA ALA A 957 -18.63 3.15 20.06
C ALA A 957 -17.49 3.54 21.01
N ASP A 958 -17.19 2.65 21.95
CA ASP A 958 -15.99 2.72 22.77
C ASP A 958 -14.85 3.35 21.96
N ASP A 959 -14.41 4.54 22.36
CA ASP A 959 -13.20 5.19 21.86
C ASP A 959 -11.92 4.32 22.10
N ASN A 960 -12.08 3.16 22.75
CA ASN A 960 -11.09 2.09 22.85
C ASN A 960 -11.11 1.13 21.63
N GLY A 961 -12.10 1.21 20.74
CA GLY A 961 -12.32 0.33 19.59
C GLY A 961 -11.49 0.64 18.33
N TRP A 962 -10.66 1.70 18.38
CA TRP A 962 -9.68 2.03 17.33
C TRP A 962 -8.34 1.29 17.50
N GLN A 963 -8.17 0.53 18.59
CA GLN A 963 -7.07 -0.44 18.74
C GLN A 963 -7.31 -1.60 17.80
N THR A 964 -6.33 -1.96 16.95
CA THR A 964 -6.01 -3.32 16.44
C THR A 964 -7.15 -4.30 16.09
N GLY A 965 -8.38 -3.83 15.96
CA GLY A 965 -9.60 -4.59 16.20
C GLY A 965 -10.70 -4.29 15.20
N ASN A 966 -10.54 -3.26 14.34
CA ASN A 966 -11.35 -3.14 13.13
C ASN A 966 -11.05 -4.34 12.21
N PRO A 967 -11.99 -5.29 12.04
CA PRO A 967 -11.73 -6.53 11.31
C PRO A 967 -11.44 -6.26 9.82
N LYS A 968 -11.97 -5.18 9.25
CA LYS A 968 -11.77 -4.79 7.84
C LYS A 968 -10.36 -4.26 7.62
N ALA A 969 -9.89 -3.37 8.48
CA ALA A 969 -8.51 -2.87 8.46
C ALA A 969 -7.50 -4.04 8.58
N ARG A 970 -7.75 -5.00 9.49
CA ARG A 970 -6.91 -6.20 9.62
C ARG A 970 -6.95 -7.07 8.37
N ALA A 971 -8.11 -7.23 7.73
CA ALA A 971 -8.25 -8.00 6.50
C ALA A 971 -7.45 -7.38 5.35
N ILE A 972 -7.44 -6.05 5.22
CA ILE A 972 -6.65 -5.32 4.21
C ILE A 972 -5.15 -5.51 4.48
N VAL A 973 -4.69 -5.28 5.71
CA VAL A 973 -3.29 -5.47 6.10
C VAL A 973 -2.84 -6.91 5.85
N LYS A 974 -3.68 -7.88 6.23
CA LYS A 974 -3.43 -9.30 5.96
C LYS A 974 -3.35 -9.59 4.46
N ARG A 975 -4.28 -9.04 3.66
CA ARG A 975 -4.28 -9.21 2.20
C ARG A 975 -3.00 -8.68 1.56
N ILE A 976 -2.54 -7.51 1.96
CA ILE A 976 -1.27 -6.92 1.49
C ILE A 976 -0.09 -7.81 1.91
N HIS A 977 -0.08 -8.26 3.16
CA HIS A 977 0.93 -9.19 3.66
C HIS A 977 0.98 -10.48 2.83
N ASP A 978 -0.18 -11.07 2.51
CA ASP A 978 -0.27 -12.28 1.68
C ASP A 978 0.32 -12.04 0.28
N LYS A 979 0.09 -10.87 -0.33
CA LYS A 979 0.71 -10.49 -1.61
C LYS A 979 2.24 -10.37 -1.51
N LEU A 980 2.75 -9.79 -0.43
CA LEU A 980 4.21 -9.64 -0.20
C LEU A 980 4.89 -10.96 0.20
N VAL A 981 4.15 -11.92 0.74
CA VAL A 981 4.68 -13.25 1.08
C VAL A 981 4.53 -14.23 -0.09
N GLY A 982 3.57 -14.01 -0.99
CA GLY A 982 3.26 -14.87 -2.13
C GLY A 982 2.23 -15.95 -1.82
N THR A 983 1.33 -15.71 -0.86
CA THR A 983 0.26 -16.62 -0.40
C THR A 983 -1.13 -16.12 -0.77
N ASP A 984 -1.22 -15.17 -1.69
CA ASP A 984 -2.44 -14.43 -2.04
C ASP A 984 -3.42 -15.19 -2.93
N PHE A 985 -2.94 -16.19 -3.69
CA PHE A 985 -3.77 -17.05 -4.53
C PHE A 985 -4.25 -18.30 -3.79
N ASP A 986 -3.37 -18.90 -3.01
CA ASP A 986 -3.64 -20.08 -2.21
C ASP A 986 -2.93 -19.91 -0.85
N PRO A 987 -3.69 -19.78 0.25
CA PRO A 987 -3.12 -19.64 1.59
C PRO A 987 -2.22 -20.82 2.00
N ASN A 988 -2.31 -21.96 1.31
CA ASN A 988 -1.52 -23.16 1.60
C ASN A 988 -0.27 -23.28 0.74
N LYS A 989 -0.11 -22.45 -0.30
CA LYS A 989 1.03 -22.54 -1.22
C LYS A 989 1.71 -21.18 -1.36
N GLN A 990 2.92 -21.08 -0.82
CA GLN A 990 3.78 -19.93 -1.06
C GLN A 990 4.39 -19.99 -2.46
N LEU A 991 4.13 -18.97 -3.27
CA LEU A 991 4.71 -18.81 -4.59
C LEU A 991 6.05 -18.08 -4.53
N ASP A 992 6.99 -18.52 -5.37
CA ASP A 992 8.20 -17.74 -5.64
C ASP A 992 7.85 -16.48 -6.45
N VAL A 993 8.81 -15.58 -6.61
CA VAL A 993 8.57 -14.30 -7.29
C VAL A 993 8.13 -14.53 -8.72
N ALA A 994 8.81 -15.41 -9.46
CA ALA A 994 8.54 -15.64 -10.87
C ALA A 994 7.14 -16.25 -11.10
N ALA A 995 6.76 -17.30 -10.35
CA ALA A 995 5.45 -17.93 -10.50
C ALA A 995 4.30 -17.02 -10.06
N GLN A 996 4.52 -16.15 -9.06
CA GLN A 996 3.54 -15.14 -8.69
C GLN A 996 3.33 -14.13 -9.82
N ILE A 997 4.41 -13.60 -10.42
CA ILE A 997 4.35 -12.70 -11.57
C ILE A 997 3.66 -13.36 -12.76
N ASP A 998 3.97 -14.63 -13.06
CA ASP A 998 3.33 -15.37 -14.15
C ASP A 998 1.81 -15.48 -13.95
N ARG A 999 1.36 -15.76 -12.72
CA ARG A 999 -0.08 -15.80 -12.41
C ARG A 999 -0.74 -14.43 -12.52
N LEU A 1000 -0.06 -13.36 -12.09
CA LEU A 1000 -0.58 -12.01 -12.20
C LEU A 1000 -0.73 -11.57 -13.65
N ILE A 1001 0.26 -11.88 -14.50
CA ILE A 1001 0.20 -11.64 -15.94
C ILE A 1001 -0.98 -12.41 -16.55
N GLN A 1002 -1.12 -13.70 -16.22
CA GLN A 1002 -2.25 -14.53 -16.71
C GLN A 1002 -3.61 -13.94 -16.31
N GLN A 1003 -3.77 -13.45 -15.08
CA GLN A 1003 -5.01 -12.79 -14.66
C GLN A 1003 -5.25 -11.46 -15.38
N ALA A 1004 -4.21 -10.66 -15.58
CA ALA A 1004 -4.30 -9.36 -16.24
C ALA A 1004 -4.60 -9.46 -17.75
N THR A 1005 -4.18 -10.57 -18.40
CA THR A 1005 -4.40 -10.81 -19.84
C THR A 1005 -5.54 -11.77 -20.14
N SER A 1006 -6.26 -12.27 -19.14
CA SER A 1006 -7.36 -13.21 -19.34
C SER A 1006 -8.54 -12.55 -20.04
N SER A 1007 -8.97 -13.10 -21.18
CA SER A 1007 -10.18 -12.66 -21.90
C SER A 1007 -11.43 -12.73 -21.02
N GLU A 1008 -11.53 -13.72 -20.12
CA GLU A 1008 -12.66 -13.87 -19.20
C GLU A 1008 -12.73 -12.69 -18.21
N ASN A 1009 -11.58 -12.31 -17.64
CA ASN A 1009 -11.52 -11.19 -16.70
C ASN A 1009 -11.77 -9.86 -17.41
N LEU A 1010 -11.14 -9.65 -18.57
CA LEU A 1010 -11.25 -8.41 -19.34
C LEU A 1010 -12.65 -8.20 -19.93
N ALA A 1011 -13.32 -9.26 -20.39
CA ALA A 1011 -14.67 -9.18 -20.93
C ALA A 1011 -15.73 -8.86 -19.86
N GLY A 1012 -15.44 -9.10 -18.58
CA GLY A 1012 -16.30 -8.77 -17.44
C GLY A 1012 -16.28 -7.29 -17.04
N LEU A 1013 -15.29 -6.52 -17.51
CA LEU A 1013 -15.10 -5.12 -17.12
C LEU A 1013 -16.12 -4.19 -17.78
N PHE A 1014 -16.39 -3.06 -17.13
CA PHE A 1014 -17.32 -2.07 -17.65
C PHE A 1014 -16.79 -1.39 -18.92
N THR A 1015 -17.69 -0.91 -19.79
CA THR A 1015 -17.35 -0.36 -21.11
C THR A 1015 -16.38 0.83 -21.06
N GLY A 1016 -16.55 1.71 -20.08
CA GLY A 1016 -15.66 2.86 -19.84
C GLY A 1016 -14.26 2.51 -19.33
N TRP A 1017 -14.03 1.28 -18.86
CA TRP A 1017 -12.67 0.78 -18.57
C TRP A 1017 -11.90 0.53 -19.87
N VAL A 1018 -12.62 0.36 -20.98
CA VAL A 1018 -12.12 0.13 -22.33
C VAL A 1018 -11.19 -1.08 -22.43
N PRO A 1019 -11.68 -2.30 -22.14
CA PRO A 1019 -10.84 -3.51 -22.10
C PRO A 1019 -10.36 -3.99 -23.47
N LEU A 1020 -11.03 -3.55 -24.55
CA LEU A 1020 -10.70 -3.89 -25.93
C LEU A 1020 -9.48 -3.15 -26.48
N TRP A 1021 -9.04 -2.10 -25.78
CA TRP A 1021 -7.81 -1.37 -26.11
C TRP A 1021 -6.61 -2.13 -25.61
#